data_AF-A0A8J9VCU4-F1
#
_entry.id   AF-A0A8J9VCU4-F1
#
_cell.length_a   1.000
_cell.length_b   1.000
_cell.length_c   1.000
_cell.angle_alpha   90.00
_cell.angle_beta   90.00
_cell.angle_gamma   90.00
#
_symmetry.space_group_name_H-M   'P 1'
#
loop_
_entity.id
_entity.type
_entity.pdbx_description
1 polymer ?
#
loop_
_entity_poly.entity_id
_entity_poly.type
_entity_poly.pdbx_seq_one_letter_code
_entity_poly.pdbx_strand_id
1 'polypeptide(L)'
;MELIYSVRRKPLKCEPPHFDGTTDPEIVRPICTISTCNIIAFSSLTELTDCDGDTWGGHVYVCDLDTPWDSHKVTSTIHPVSALEWDGEGKQLLVATTVGDVSIFGQKDFLLNEWTCLYTANFPGEHIITASFFHNGRRVVALEKKPDVPICERIQQLRPSPTLKGFGGVACTGACVVSGTGLVGAITPGEGTRALVSTDCLRATRDYVSAASIAHKNGGLLIAAAWRRAGRRGVRCCRGTLTRSGAARAAPATLALQPLPTVYLVDDDVTPLSISWWLRDDTDCLLIAGNNLTLWKLTERSYPVHKLLSKGPVQGSTTPGGGPKVTDCFNTMAWQQTAVWQIEGGESATHVASAKSSFGAHAVLATPRALHLLARDTHHYLVCRPIVTSGAITPEVTAGAGTPPKKPKYGPGVIPSNACQSPAPVCCVSVSTLGGVAVALDARAQLHVCKLHMPPPAPDMPTPLSVQHVTSLLEYSMVSGYDCLDVLMTLKTNIIEAVYERLTENFQRQPQSFQQYYYHSWLKLRIALCSLSASWQCSSAALAALQLCGAAWAACACALRDDKPDALAALHSLVEDHVDSDKNLLSLEAKLDTSTETHAALQPLQALRRPLQRALHTALTALAALQPTAHQGQHHGYELWSDPAAVTVLRKLVVVSRACGRGGETLSRPLARLATSPHKPDLLEECASLCAMATARVWDSLPRCCVAAPHGRPWPLYFEYGVEPESLRYVPEPPAYAQSDITPSLDMDSIRYMYLGGGRRAARWRQCGRCGARALPAARPSRHPLQRAYDGRFVAACRCGGKWTLVSNV
;
A
#
# COMPACT_ATOMS: atom_id res chain seq x y z
N MET A 1 -5.37 -20.53 -0.46
CA MET A 1 -4.81 -19.55 0.49
C MET A 1 -3.55 -20.15 1.08
N GLU A 2 -2.43 -19.42 1.09
CA GLU A 2 -1.14 -19.91 1.57
C GLU A 2 -0.53 -19.01 2.64
N LEU A 3 -0.04 -19.56 3.76
CA LEU A 3 0.62 -18.78 4.81
C LEU A 3 1.98 -18.32 4.29
N ILE A 4 2.19 -17.01 4.25
CA ILE A 4 3.48 -16.40 3.94
C ILE A 4 4.29 -16.39 5.23
N TYR A 5 3.81 -15.76 6.29
CA TYR A 5 4.50 -15.74 7.56
C TYR A 5 3.58 -15.58 8.77
N SER A 6 4.14 -15.91 9.94
CA SER A 6 3.57 -15.57 11.23
C SER A 6 4.58 -14.78 12.07
N VAL A 7 4.13 -13.73 12.76
CA VAL A 7 4.95 -12.97 13.72
C VAL A 7 4.40 -13.19 15.12
N ARG A 8 5.22 -13.82 15.96
CA ARG A 8 4.85 -14.12 17.33
C ARG A 8 5.40 -13.08 18.29
N ARG A 9 4.69 -12.97 19.40
CA ARG A 9 5.14 -12.29 20.60
C ARG A 9 5.93 -13.25 21.50
N LYS A 10 6.82 -12.72 22.33
CA LYS A 10 7.42 -13.48 23.43
C LYS A 10 6.35 -13.93 24.44
N PRO A 11 6.34 -15.19 24.88
CA PRO A 11 5.37 -15.66 25.85
C PRO A 11 5.38 -14.81 27.13
N LEU A 12 4.19 -14.49 27.63
CA LEU A 12 4.04 -13.88 28.93
C LEU A 12 4.34 -14.90 30.03
N LYS A 13 5.01 -14.46 31.10
CA LYS A 13 5.16 -15.28 32.32
C LYS A 13 3.82 -15.53 33.00
N CYS A 14 2.93 -14.55 32.96
CA CYS A 14 1.57 -14.64 33.45
C CYS A 14 0.61 -14.21 32.33
N GLU A 15 -0.16 -15.16 31.78
CA GLU A 15 -1.20 -14.81 30.81
C GLU A 15 -2.33 -14.06 31.53
N PRO A 16 -2.89 -13.01 30.93
CA PRO A 16 -4.01 -12.32 31.53
C PRO A 16 -5.22 -13.25 31.57
N PRO A 17 -6.03 -13.20 32.63
CA PRO A 17 -7.22 -14.01 32.70
C PRO A 17 -8.20 -13.51 31.61
N HIS A 18 -8.81 -14.43 30.85
CA HIS A 18 -9.95 -14.20 29.93
C HIS A 18 -9.70 -13.97 28.42
N PHE A 19 -8.82 -14.72 27.73
CA PHE A 19 -8.73 -14.64 26.24
C PHE A 19 -9.16 -15.87 25.45
N ASP A 20 -9.44 -16.99 26.10
CA ASP A 20 -9.74 -18.24 25.38
C ASP A 20 -11.24 -18.40 25.02
N GLY A 21 -12.13 -17.65 25.68
CA GLY A 21 -13.57 -17.72 25.44
C GLY A 21 -13.98 -17.00 24.14
N THR A 22 -14.44 -17.75 23.14
CA THR A 22 -14.82 -17.17 21.84
C THR A 22 -16.22 -16.53 21.82
N THR A 23 -17.00 -16.69 22.88
CA THR A 23 -18.44 -16.35 22.93
C THR A 23 -18.81 -15.16 23.79
N ASP A 24 -17.88 -14.63 24.61
CA ASP A 24 -18.17 -13.49 25.47
C ASP A 24 -18.17 -12.17 24.66
N PRO A 25 -19.33 -11.49 24.52
CA PRO A 25 -19.44 -10.26 23.75
C PRO A 25 -18.86 -9.02 24.46
N GLU A 26 -18.50 -9.13 25.74
CA GLU A 26 -17.92 -8.01 26.51
C GLU A 26 -16.38 -7.96 26.42
N ILE A 27 -15.75 -9.05 25.98
CA ILE A 27 -14.29 -9.13 25.82
C ILE A 27 -13.87 -8.43 24.52
N VAL A 28 -13.14 -7.33 24.66
CA VAL A 28 -12.53 -6.64 23.52
C VAL A 28 -11.28 -7.36 23.08
N ARG A 29 -11.27 -7.82 21.83
CA ARG A 29 -10.18 -8.58 21.26
C ARG A 29 -9.22 -7.70 20.45
N PRO A 30 -7.97 -8.15 20.27
CA PRO A 30 -7.06 -7.53 19.31
C PRO A 30 -7.69 -7.44 17.91
N ILE A 31 -7.51 -6.29 17.26
CA ILE A 31 -7.99 -6.01 15.91
C ILE A 31 -6.84 -5.57 15.01
N CYS A 32 -6.96 -5.82 13.71
CA CYS A 32 -5.98 -5.39 12.71
C CYS A 32 -6.63 -4.80 11.46
N THR A 33 -5.87 -3.97 10.74
CA THR A 33 -6.26 -3.40 9.45
C THR A 33 -5.02 -3.13 8.61
N ILE A 34 -5.14 -3.15 7.28
CA ILE A 34 -4.04 -2.89 6.35
C ILE A 34 -4.40 -1.73 5.41
N SER A 35 -3.47 -0.80 5.23
CA SER A 35 -3.65 0.40 4.41
C SER A 35 -3.42 0.15 2.91
N THR A 36 -3.80 1.12 2.08
CA THR A 36 -3.43 1.20 0.65
C THR A 36 -1.93 1.30 0.40
N CYS A 37 -1.15 1.54 1.47
CA CYS A 37 0.29 1.62 1.49
C CYS A 37 0.96 0.31 1.96
N ASN A 38 0.20 -0.78 2.13
CA ASN A 38 0.67 -2.06 2.70
C ASN A 38 1.34 -1.91 4.08
N ILE A 39 0.86 -0.95 4.89
CA ILE A 39 1.19 -0.82 6.31
C ILE A 39 0.09 -1.49 7.12
N ILE A 40 0.47 -2.45 7.97
CA ILE A 40 -0.43 -3.14 8.90
C ILE A 40 -0.50 -2.30 10.17
N ALA A 41 -1.71 -2.05 10.67
CA ALA A 41 -1.95 -1.55 12.02
C ALA A 41 -2.66 -2.64 12.82
N PHE A 42 -2.28 -2.82 14.09
CA PHE A 42 -2.90 -3.79 14.96
C PHE A 42 -2.88 -3.34 16.42
N SER A 43 -3.85 -3.83 17.20
CA SER A 43 -3.92 -3.60 18.64
C SER A 43 -3.38 -4.79 19.43
N SER A 44 -2.96 -4.52 20.66
CA SER A 44 -2.60 -5.50 21.69
C SER A 44 -3.06 -4.99 23.05
N LEU A 45 -3.41 -5.90 23.95
CA LEU A 45 -3.92 -5.54 25.29
C LEU A 45 -2.80 -5.32 26.32
N THR A 46 -1.60 -5.77 25.98
CA THR A 46 -0.36 -5.49 26.71
C THR A 46 0.68 -5.00 25.70
N GLU A 47 1.77 -4.38 26.14
CA GLU A 47 2.86 -4.01 25.25
C GLU A 47 3.53 -5.26 24.64
N LEU A 48 3.98 -5.19 23.39
CA LEU A 48 4.66 -6.32 22.72
C LEU A 48 6.01 -6.66 23.37
N THR A 49 6.63 -5.68 24.02
CA THR A 49 7.88 -5.84 24.76
C THR A 49 7.66 -6.37 26.18
N ASP A 50 6.41 -6.37 26.65
CA ASP A 50 6.07 -6.85 27.99
C ASP A 50 6.09 -8.38 28.01
N CYS A 51 7.03 -8.90 28.82
CA CYS A 51 7.23 -10.32 29.07
C CYS A 51 6.73 -10.73 30.46
N ASP A 52 6.51 -9.76 31.35
CA ASP A 52 6.16 -9.98 32.75
C ASP A 52 4.63 -9.94 32.96
N GLY A 53 3.91 -9.25 32.07
CA GLY A 53 2.45 -9.09 32.12
C GLY A 53 2.01 -7.88 32.94
N ASP A 54 2.91 -6.90 33.12
CA ASP A 54 2.68 -5.71 33.95
C ASP A 54 1.88 -4.62 33.22
N THR A 55 1.77 -4.71 31.90
CA THR A 55 1.08 -3.71 31.08
C THR A 55 -0.34 -4.17 30.73
N TRP A 56 -1.31 -3.27 30.90
CA TRP A 56 -2.70 -3.50 30.52
C TRP A 56 -3.32 -2.24 29.93
N GLY A 57 -4.11 -2.42 28.87
CA GLY A 57 -4.84 -1.34 28.23
C GLY A 57 -5.03 -1.60 26.74
N GLY A 58 -4.87 -0.56 25.93
CA GLY A 58 -4.93 -0.65 24.49
C GLY A 58 -3.66 -0.10 23.85
N HIS A 59 -2.84 -0.96 23.25
CA HIS A 59 -1.60 -0.58 22.60
C HIS A 59 -1.72 -0.76 21.10
N VAL A 60 -1.36 0.26 20.31
CA VAL A 60 -1.46 0.22 18.85
C VAL A 60 -0.07 0.22 18.24
N TYR A 61 0.15 -0.71 17.32
CA TYR A 61 1.39 -0.89 16.59
C TYR A 61 1.16 -0.82 15.09
N VAL A 62 2.20 -0.40 14.36
CA VAL A 62 2.25 -0.48 12.90
C VAL A 62 3.53 -1.18 12.44
N CYS A 63 3.44 -1.92 11.34
CA CYS A 63 4.60 -2.48 10.66
C CYS A 63 4.41 -2.47 9.13
N ASP A 64 5.52 -2.45 8.39
CA ASP A 64 5.50 -2.67 6.94
C ASP A 64 5.24 -4.16 6.67
N LEU A 65 4.41 -4.47 5.67
CA LEU A 65 4.14 -5.85 5.25
C LEU A 65 5.42 -6.64 4.92
N ASP A 66 6.50 -5.97 4.50
CA ASP A 66 7.78 -6.56 4.13
C ASP A 66 8.75 -6.77 5.29
N THR A 67 8.56 -6.08 6.42
CA THR A 67 9.42 -6.16 7.61
C THR A 67 8.58 -6.23 8.89
N PRO A 68 7.74 -7.26 9.04
CA PRO A 68 6.69 -7.29 10.05
C PRO A 68 7.21 -7.45 11.50
N TRP A 69 8.45 -7.93 11.68
CA TRP A 69 9.13 -7.98 12.98
C TRP A 69 9.48 -6.59 13.52
N ASP A 70 9.72 -5.61 12.63
CA ASP A 70 10.03 -4.21 12.97
C ASP A 70 8.73 -3.43 13.20
N SER A 71 8.06 -3.76 14.31
CA SER A 71 6.78 -3.14 14.70
C SER A 71 7.02 -1.91 15.56
N HIS A 72 6.35 -0.80 15.22
CA HIS A 72 6.50 0.49 15.88
C HIS A 72 5.21 0.89 16.61
N LYS A 73 5.36 1.31 17.87
CA LYS A 73 4.23 1.77 18.71
C LYS A 73 3.73 3.13 18.23
N VAL A 74 2.43 3.24 17.94
CA VAL A 74 1.75 4.50 17.61
C VAL A 74 1.29 5.20 18.89
N THR A 75 0.63 4.46 19.78
CA THR A 75 0.10 4.99 21.05
C THR A 75 -0.18 3.86 22.04
N SER A 76 -0.19 4.20 23.32
CA SER A 76 -0.77 3.39 24.40
C SER A 76 -1.99 4.14 24.94
N THR A 77 -3.02 3.40 25.30
CA THR A 77 -4.28 3.90 25.87
C THR A 77 -4.62 3.08 27.11
N ILE A 78 -5.30 3.71 28.07
CA ILE A 78 -5.68 3.06 29.33
C ILE A 78 -6.74 1.97 29.08
N HIS A 79 -7.59 2.18 28.07
CA HIS A 79 -8.71 1.30 27.76
C HIS A 79 -8.44 0.53 26.46
N PRO A 80 -9.00 -0.68 26.30
CA PRO A 80 -8.85 -1.46 25.08
C PRO A 80 -9.25 -0.67 23.82
N VAL A 81 -8.50 -0.91 22.75
CA VAL A 81 -8.79 -0.36 21.42
C VAL A 81 -9.90 -1.19 20.78
N SER A 82 -10.98 -0.54 20.39
CA SER A 82 -12.18 -1.17 19.83
C SER A 82 -12.38 -0.90 18.34
N ALA A 83 -11.75 0.15 17.79
CA ALA A 83 -11.73 0.37 16.34
C ALA A 83 -10.38 0.93 15.86
N LEU A 84 -9.93 0.44 14.70
CA LEU A 84 -8.75 0.91 13.98
C LEU A 84 -9.13 1.12 12.51
N GLU A 85 -8.78 2.27 11.95
CA GLU A 85 -9.15 2.59 10.57
C GLU A 85 -8.10 3.47 9.89
N TRP A 86 -7.77 3.12 8.65
CA TRP A 86 -6.89 3.92 7.79
C TRP A 86 -7.68 4.93 6.97
N ASP A 87 -7.09 6.10 6.72
CA ASP A 87 -7.59 7.01 5.70
C ASP A 87 -7.36 6.44 4.28
N GLY A 88 -8.03 7.03 3.29
CA GLY A 88 -7.94 6.55 1.90
C GLY A 88 -6.53 6.63 1.28
N GLU A 89 -5.62 7.41 1.87
CA GLU A 89 -4.24 7.54 1.41
C GLU A 89 -3.25 6.67 2.21
N GLY A 90 -3.68 6.04 3.30
CA GLY A 90 -2.81 5.25 4.19
C GLY A 90 -1.78 6.08 4.96
N LYS A 91 -2.09 7.35 5.25
CA LYS A 91 -1.22 8.32 5.95
C LYS A 91 -1.70 8.63 7.37
N GLN A 92 -3.00 8.48 7.63
CA GLN A 92 -3.61 8.74 8.92
C GLN A 92 -4.26 7.47 9.47
N LEU A 93 -4.09 7.26 10.76
CA LEU A 93 -4.67 6.14 11.49
C LEU A 93 -5.60 6.67 12.57
N LEU A 94 -6.87 6.25 12.52
CA LEU A 94 -7.84 6.50 13.57
C LEU A 94 -7.76 5.35 14.59
N VAL A 95 -7.70 5.71 15.86
CA VAL A 95 -7.73 4.80 17.00
C VAL A 95 -8.90 5.19 17.89
N ALA A 96 -9.79 4.23 18.17
CA ALA A 96 -10.90 4.44 19.09
C ALA A 96 -10.93 3.39 20.21
N THR A 97 -11.43 3.77 21.38
CA THR A 97 -11.46 2.93 22.58
C THR A 97 -12.89 2.56 23.00
N THR A 98 -12.96 1.64 23.95
CA THR A 98 -14.22 1.18 24.58
C THR A 98 -14.93 2.23 25.42
N VAL A 99 -14.26 3.33 25.76
CA VAL A 99 -14.81 4.42 26.59
C VAL A 99 -15.13 5.68 25.80
N GLY A 100 -14.99 5.64 24.47
CA GLY A 100 -15.41 6.73 23.60
C GLY A 100 -14.32 7.70 23.21
N ASP A 101 -13.06 7.44 23.57
CA ASP A 101 -11.94 8.24 23.09
C ASP A 101 -11.66 7.88 21.63
N VAL A 102 -11.56 8.90 20.77
CA VAL A 102 -11.22 8.76 19.35
C VAL A 102 -10.07 9.70 19.04
N SER A 103 -8.97 9.16 18.54
CA SER A 103 -7.75 9.91 18.25
C SER A 103 -7.31 9.64 16.82
N ILE A 104 -6.91 10.68 16.09
CA ILE A 104 -6.38 10.57 14.73
C ILE A 104 -4.89 10.85 14.77
N PHE A 105 -4.09 9.89 14.31
CA PHE A 105 -2.64 9.95 14.26
C PHE A 105 -2.15 10.10 12.82
N GLY A 106 -1.04 10.81 12.63
CA GLY A 106 -0.37 10.93 11.35
C GLY A 106 1.13 10.66 11.47
N GLN A 107 1.71 10.16 10.37
CA GLN A 107 3.16 9.98 10.25
C GLN A 107 3.87 11.33 10.29
N LYS A 108 4.81 11.47 11.23
CA LYS A 108 5.66 12.65 11.31
C LYS A 108 6.79 12.52 10.30
N ASP A 109 6.96 13.55 9.47
CA ASP A 109 7.96 13.59 8.41
C ASP A 109 7.95 12.37 7.46
N PHE A 110 6.79 11.71 7.29
CA PHE A 110 6.65 10.47 6.50
C PHE A 110 7.49 9.29 7.01
N LEU A 111 7.76 9.25 8.31
CA LEU A 111 8.47 8.16 8.96
C LEU A 111 7.48 7.12 9.48
N LEU A 112 7.74 5.84 9.22
CA LEU A 112 6.92 4.72 9.68
C LEU A 112 6.99 4.55 11.21
N ASN A 113 8.09 4.95 11.84
CA ASN A 113 8.35 4.82 13.27
C ASN A 113 8.17 6.13 14.08
N GLU A 114 7.72 7.22 13.46
CA GLU A 114 7.35 8.45 14.19
C GLU A 114 5.90 8.83 13.90
N TRP A 115 5.08 8.82 14.95
CA TRP A 115 3.66 9.17 14.87
C TRP A 115 3.32 10.31 15.81
N THR A 116 2.36 11.13 15.40
CA THR A 116 1.85 12.25 16.22
C THR A 116 0.34 12.24 16.22
N CYS A 117 -0.26 12.50 17.38
CA CYS A 117 -1.69 12.72 17.47
C CYS A 117 -2.02 14.08 16.87
N LEU A 118 -2.85 14.10 15.83
CA LEU A 118 -3.27 15.30 15.13
C LEU A 118 -4.41 15.99 15.88
N TYR A 119 -5.43 15.21 16.26
CA TYR A 119 -6.57 15.68 17.04
C TYR A 119 -7.36 14.53 17.66
N THR A 120 -8.15 14.84 18.69
CA THR A 120 -8.96 13.89 19.45
C THR A 120 -10.40 14.35 19.61
N ALA A 121 -11.30 13.38 19.71
CA ALA A 121 -12.70 13.53 20.08
C ALA A 121 -13.00 12.59 21.25
N ASN A 122 -14.01 12.92 22.05
CA ASN A 122 -14.48 12.06 23.12
C ASN A 122 -16.01 11.96 23.04
N PHE A 123 -16.51 10.74 23.16
CA PHE A 123 -17.92 10.39 23.23
C PHE A 123 -18.17 9.75 24.61
N PRO A 124 -18.47 10.54 25.65
CA PRO A 124 -18.43 10.05 27.02
C PRO A 124 -19.38 8.87 27.26
N GLY A 125 -18.83 7.76 27.74
CA GLY A 125 -19.61 6.55 28.07
C GLY A 125 -20.07 5.74 26.85
N GLU A 126 -19.57 6.05 25.65
CA GLU A 126 -19.93 5.34 24.42
C GLU A 126 -18.82 4.37 24.00
N HIS A 127 -19.14 3.08 23.86
CA HIS A 127 -18.23 2.11 23.25
C HIS A 127 -18.19 2.31 21.73
N ILE A 128 -17.05 2.69 21.16
CA ILE A 128 -16.94 2.84 19.70
C ILE A 128 -16.83 1.47 19.03
N ILE A 129 -17.76 1.15 18.13
CA ILE A 129 -17.83 -0.15 17.44
C ILE A 129 -17.09 -0.11 16.11
N THR A 130 -17.19 0.99 15.37
CA THR A 130 -16.48 1.15 14.09
C THR A 130 -16.29 2.62 13.75
N ALA A 131 -15.37 2.88 12.83
CA ALA A 131 -15.10 4.20 12.30
C ALA A 131 -14.74 4.14 10.81
N SER A 132 -14.95 5.24 10.09
CA SER A 132 -14.53 5.39 8.70
C SER A 132 -14.22 6.84 8.35
N PHE A 133 -13.09 7.10 7.70
CA PHE A 133 -12.74 8.44 7.22
C PHE A 133 -13.72 8.92 6.14
N PHE A 134 -13.85 10.24 5.99
CA PHE A 134 -14.60 10.82 4.88
C PHE A 134 -13.92 10.55 3.55
N HIS A 135 -14.73 10.20 2.54
CA HIS A 135 -14.24 9.98 1.19
C HIS A 135 -13.90 11.33 0.53
N ASN A 136 -12.73 11.39 -0.12
CA ASN A 136 -12.20 12.62 -0.74
C ASN A 136 -12.74 12.90 -2.16
N GLY A 137 -13.65 12.06 -2.66
CA GLY A 137 -14.24 12.23 -3.99
C GLY A 137 -13.32 11.78 -5.14
N ARG A 138 -12.32 10.94 -4.87
CA ARG A 138 -11.44 10.34 -5.89
C ARG A 138 -11.57 8.83 -5.85
N ARG A 139 -11.88 8.23 -7.00
CA ARG A 139 -12.02 6.78 -7.12
C ARG A 139 -11.39 6.31 -8.41
N VAL A 140 -10.54 5.28 -8.34
CA VAL A 140 -10.03 4.61 -9.54
C VAL A 140 -10.83 3.33 -9.74
N VAL A 141 -11.26 3.09 -10.98
CA VAL A 141 -12.08 1.93 -11.33
C VAL A 141 -11.49 1.24 -12.55
N ALA A 142 -11.29 -0.07 -12.43
CA ALA A 142 -11.05 -0.94 -13.57
C ALA A 142 -12.39 -1.28 -14.23
N LEU A 143 -12.51 -1.00 -15.52
CA LEU A 143 -13.65 -1.33 -16.36
C LEU A 143 -13.45 -2.73 -16.96
N GLU A 144 -14.54 -3.47 -17.09
CA GLU A 144 -14.58 -4.75 -17.78
C GLU A 144 -14.46 -4.52 -19.29
N LYS A 145 -13.22 -4.46 -19.76
CA LYS A 145 -12.86 -4.35 -21.17
C LYS A 145 -11.88 -5.45 -21.53
N LYS A 146 -11.73 -5.73 -22.83
CA LYS A 146 -10.76 -6.73 -23.30
C LYS A 146 -9.33 -6.28 -22.93
N PRO A 147 -8.40 -7.23 -22.65
CA PRO A 147 -7.07 -6.91 -22.13
C PRO A 147 -6.16 -6.13 -23.09
N ASP A 148 -6.42 -6.22 -24.39
CA ASP A 148 -5.72 -5.55 -25.49
C ASP A 148 -6.05 -4.06 -25.60
N VAL A 149 -7.13 -3.62 -24.97
CA VAL A 149 -7.50 -2.20 -24.90
C VAL A 149 -6.45 -1.40 -24.12
N PRO A 150 -6.10 -0.18 -24.54
CA PRO A 150 -5.18 0.68 -23.81
C PRO A 150 -5.52 0.85 -22.33
N ILE A 151 -4.50 0.97 -21.48
CA ILE A 151 -4.66 1.11 -20.03
C ILE A 151 -5.55 2.32 -19.68
N CYS A 152 -5.34 3.45 -20.36
CA CYS A 152 -6.11 4.68 -20.15
C CYS A 152 -7.62 4.53 -20.39
N GLU A 153 -8.01 3.52 -21.17
CA GLU A 153 -9.40 3.21 -21.46
C GLU A 153 -9.98 2.13 -20.54
N ARG A 154 -9.14 1.24 -20.01
CA ARG A 154 -9.53 0.19 -19.07
C ARG A 154 -9.59 0.69 -17.64
N ILE A 155 -8.78 1.68 -17.26
CA ILE A 155 -8.67 2.18 -15.90
C ILE A 155 -9.01 3.66 -15.90
N GLN A 156 -10.13 4.00 -15.26
CA GLN A 156 -10.64 5.37 -15.24
C GLN A 156 -10.62 5.94 -13.82
N GLN A 157 -10.29 7.23 -13.73
CA GLN A 157 -10.40 7.99 -12.51
C GLN A 157 -11.76 8.69 -12.47
N LEU A 158 -12.67 8.15 -11.66
CA LEU A 158 -13.96 8.77 -11.36
C LEU A 158 -13.79 9.83 -10.27
N ARG A 159 -14.63 10.86 -10.33
CA ARG A 159 -14.68 11.96 -9.35
C ARG A 159 -16.05 12.00 -8.67
N PRO A 160 -16.40 11.00 -7.83
CA PRO A 160 -17.64 11.05 -7.07
C PRO A 160 -17.66 12.26 -6.13
N SER A 161 -18.86 12.64 -5.68
CA SER A 161 -19.00 13.67 -4.66
C SER A 161 -18.26 13.24 -3.37
N PRO A 162 -17.41 14.10 -2.77
CA PRO A 162 -16.83 13.81 -1.46
C PRO A 162 -17.93 13.74 -0.39
N THR A 163 -17.63 13.05 0.71
CA THR A 163 -18.57 12.87 1.84
C THR A 163 -18.92 14.20 2.50
N LEU A 164 -17.92 15.06 2.69
CA LEU A 164 -18.11 16.40 3.22
C LEU A 164 -17.49 17.42 2.28
N LYS A 165 -18.29 18.40 1.84
CA LYS A 165 -17.86 19.50 0.99
C LYS A 165 -17.59 20.74 1.82
N GLY A 166 -16.44 21.36 1.59
CA GLY A 166 -16.09 22.68 2.08
C GLY A 166 -16.36 23.77 1.04
N PHE A 167 -15.76 24.92 1.28
CA PHE A 167 -15.80 26.06 0.35
C PHE A 167 -15.32 25.64 -1.05
N GLY A 168 -16.05 26.07 -2.09
CA GLY A 168 -15.74 25.72 -3.48
C GLY A 168 -15.94 24.24 -3.84
N GLY A 169 -16.63 23.45 -2.99
CA GLY A 169 -16.86 22.02 -3.24
C GLY A 169 -15.66 21.12 -2.95
N VAL A 170 -14.60 21.66 -2.33
CA VAL A 170 -13.38 20.91 -1.97
C VAL A 170 -13.71 19.88 -0.89
N ALA A 171 -13.15 18.68 -1.01
CA ALA A 171 -13.31 17.64 0.00
C ALA A 171 -12.72 18.08 1.35
N CYS A 172 -13.47 17.86 2.42
CA CYS A 172 -13.02 18.11 3.79
C CYS A 172 -12.57 16.81 4.47
N THR A 173 -11.57 16.92 5.34
CA THR A 173 -11.10 15.81 6.17
C THR A 173 -11.98 15.63 7.40
N GLY A 174 -12.00 14.41 7.92
CA GLY A 174 -12.78 14.01 9.08
C GLY A 174 -13.12 12.53 9.00
N ALA A 175 -13.87 12.05 9.99
CA ALA A 175 -14.31 10.67 10.07
C ALA A 175 -15.71 10.55 10.65
N CYS A 176 -16.33 9.40 10.44
CA CYS A 176 -17.58 8.99 11.06
C CYS A 176 -17.29 7.85 12.04
N VAL A 177 -17.96 7.83 13.18
CA VAL A 177 -17.92 6.76 14.18
C VAL A 177 -19.33 6.27 14.48
N VAL A 178 -19.45 4.99 14.85
CA VAL A 178 -20.70 4.40 15.33
C VAL A 178 -20.44 3.76 16.68
N SER A 179 -21.29 4.05 17.66
CA SER A 179 -21.17 3.53 19.02
C SER A 179 -22.09 2.33 19.30
N GLY A 180 -21.82 1.66 20.42
CA GLY A 180 -22.57 0.53 20.94
C GLY A 180 -23.99 0.86 21.36
N THR A 181 -24.33 2.15 21.56
CA THR A 181 -25.70 2.58 21.85
C THR A 181 -26.50 2.98 20.61
N GLY A 182 -25.84 2.97 19.44
CA GLY A 182 -26.39 3.45 18.18
C GLY A 182 -26.23 4.96 17.93
N LEU A 183 -25.33 5.62 18.67
CA LEU A 183 -24.90 7.00 18.37
C LEU A 183 -23.99 6.99 17.15
N VAL A 184 -24.25 7.87 16.18
CA VAL A 184 -23.36 8.13 15.05
C VAL A 184 -22.75 9.50 15.25
N GLY A 185 -21.42 9.56 15.26
CA GLY A 185 -20.66 10.79 15.40
C GLY A 185 -19.91 11.12 14.12
N ALA A 186 -19.97 12.36 13.66
CA ALA A 186 -19.05 12.90 12.68
C ALA A 186 -18.03 13.81 13.36
N ILE A 187 -16.76 13.56 13.10
CA ILE A 187 -15.63 14.29 13.65
C ILE A 187 -14.89 15.01 12.53
N THR A 188 -14.55 16.27 12.77
CA THR A 188 -13.72 17.08 11.85
C THR A 188 -12.63 17.80 12.62
N PRO A 189 -11.47 18.11 12.00
CA PRO A 189 -10.43 18.86 12.66
C PRO A 189 -10.97 20.22 13.17
N GLY A 190 -10.73 20.52 14.44
CA GLY A 190 -11.05 21.80 15.06
C GLY A 190 -9.81 22.66 15.31
N GLU A 191 -9.90 23.57 16.27
CA GLU A 191 -8.75 24.37 16.71
C GLU A 191 -7.84 23.55 17.66
N GLY A 192 -6.53 23.61 17.41
CA GLY A 192 -5.55 22.86 18.18
C GLY A 192 -5.70 21.34 17.99
N THR A 193 -5.66 20.59 19.09
CA THR A 193 -5.77 19.12 19.10
C THR A 193 -7.20 18.63 19.33
N ARG A 194 -8.20 19.51 19.38
CA ARG A 194 -9.59 19.12 19.64
C ARG A 194 -10.39 19.01 18.35
N ALA A 195 -11.13 17.92 18.19
CA ALA A 195 -12.07 17.74 17.09
C ALA A 195 -13.36 18.52 17.32
N LEU A 196 -13.98 18.97 16.24
CA LEU A 196 -15.38 19.35 16.20
C LEU A 196 -16.23 18.09 16.00
N VAL A 197 -17.26 17.93 16.84
CA VAL A 197 -18.11 16.73 16.87
C VAL A 197 -19.56 17.12 16.60
N SER A 198 -20.23 16.34 15.77
CA SER A 198 -21.68 16.38 15.56
C SER A 198 -22.25 14.98 15.64
N THR A 199 -23.39 14.80 16.29
CA THR A 199 -23.99 13.48 16.50
C THR A 199 -25.42 13.41 16.02
N ASP A 200 -25.83 12.20 15.66
CA ASP A 200 -27.21 11.82 15.41
C ASP A 200 -27.39 10.35 15.83
N CYS A 201 -28.62 9.87 16.01
CA CYS A 201 -28.89 8.53 16.52
C CYS A 201 -29.54 7.65 15.45
N LEU A 202 -29.14 6.38 15.37
CA LEU A 202 -29.78 5.40 14.48
C LEU A 202 -31.28 5.22 14.75
N ARG A 203 -31.72 5.57 15.97
CA ARG A 203 -33.12 5.58 16.42
C ARG A 203 -33.26 6.51 17.63
N ALA A 204 -34.48 6.96 17.91
CA ALA A 204 -34.82 7.68 19.15
C ALA A 204 -34.52 6.86 20.44
N THR A 205 -34.70 5.54 20.42
CA THR A 205 -34.31 4.66 21.55
C THR A 205 -32.95 4.04 21.30
N ARG A 206 -32.08 4.06 22.31
CA ARG A 206 -30.78 3.37 22.27
C ARG A 206 -30.97 1.87 22.08
N ASP A 207 -30.16 1.29 21.19
CA ASP A 207 -30.09 -0.15 20.95
C ASP A 207 -28.71 -0.66 21.39
N TYR A 208 -28.57 -1.95 21.62
CA TYR A 208 -27.25 -2.57 21.78
C TYR A 208 -26.71 -2.94 20.40
N VAL A 209 -25.76 -2.16 19.89
CA VAL A 209 -25.06 -2.41 18.63
C VAL A 209 -23.82 -3.27 18.91
N SER A 210 -23.78 -4.47 18.33
CA SER A 210 -22.68 -5.41 18.51
C SER A 210 -21.64 -5.40 17.38
N ALA A 211 -22.05 -4.97 16.18
CA ALA A 211 -21.18 -4.84 15.02
C ALA A 211 -21.70 -3.75 14.09
N ALA A 212 -20.81 -3.07 13.37
CA ALA A 212 -21.17 -2.01 12.45
C ALA A 212 -20.20 -1.98 11.25
N SER A 213 -20.69 -1.49 10.10
CA SER A 213 -19.87 -1.27 8.91
C SER A 213 -20.33 0.00 8.18
N ILE A 214 -19.36 0.78 7.69
CA ILE A 214 -19.60 2.06 6.99
C ILE A 214 -19.08 1.97 5.56
N ALA A 215 -19.88 2.45 4.61
CA ALA A 215 -19.54 2.58 3.19
C ALA A 215 -19.88 3.98 2.67
N HIS A 216 -19.40 4.32 1.47
CA HIS A 216 -19.63 5.62 0.85
C HIS A 216 -20.43 5.47 -0.46
N LYS A 217 -21.52 6.24 -0.60
CA LYS A 217 -22.33 6.27 -1.83
C LYS A 217 -22.75 7.69 -2.17
N ASN A 218 -22.35 8.17 -3.35
CA ASN A 218 -22.79 9.45 -3.91
C ASN A 218 -22.64 10.65 -2.95
N GLY A 219 -21.52 10.73 -2.22
CA GLY A 219 -21.27 11.78 -1.22
C GLY A 219 -22.00 11.59 0.12
N GLY A 220 -22.77 10.52 0.29
CA GLY A 220 -23.35 10.12 1.57
C GLY A 220 -22.60 8.96 2.21
N LEU A 221 -22.90 8.74 3.48
CA LEU A 221 -22.50 7.56 4.24
C LEU A 221 -23.62 6.51 4.18
N LEU A 222 -23.25 5.24 4.10
CA LEU A 222 -24.16 4.13 4.31
C LEU A 222 -23.66 3.31 5.49
N ILE A 223 -24.49 3.24 6.52
CA ILE A 223 -24.14 2.63 7.80
C ILE A 223 -25.01 1.41 7.97
N ALA A 224 -24.41 0.26 8.20
CA ALA A 224 -25.06 -0.96 8.66
C ALA A 224 -24.68 -1.19 10.12
N ALA A 225 -25.65 -1.50 10.97
CA ALA A 225 -25.45 -1.74 12.40
C ALA A 225 -26.27 -2.95 12.85
N ALA A 226 -25.57 -4.00 13.30
CA ALA A 226 -26.16 -5.17 13.91
C ALA A 226 -26.61 -4.83 15.33
N TRP A 227 -27.90 -4.98 15.61
CA TRP A 227 -28.51 -4.69 16.89
C TRP A 227 -29.11 -5.95 17.51
N ARG A 228 -29.15 -6.01 18.84
CA ARG A 228 -29.88 -7.03 19.60
C ARG A 228 -30.72 -6.39 20.71
N ARG A 229 -31.91 -6.95 20.96
CA ARG A 229 -32.82 -6.53 22.02
C ARG A 229 -33.88 -7.59 22.31
N ALA A 230 -33.98 -8.02 23.56
CA ALA A 230 -35.05 -8.88 24.08
C ALA A 230 -35.31 -10.15 23.23
N GLY A 231 -34.28 -10.94 22.96
CA GLY A 231 -34.41 -12.18 22.17
C GLY A 231 -34.54 -11.97 20.67
N ARG A 232 -34.39 -10.73 20.17
CA ARG A 232 -34.45 -10.40 18.75
C ARG A 232 -33.16 -9.72 18.31
N ARG A 233 -32.77 -9.96 17.07
CA ARG A 233 -31.63 -9.27 16.45
C ARG A 233 -31.89 -8.95 14.98
N GLY A 234 -31.12 -8.02 14.45
CA GLY A 234 -31.17 -7.66 13.04
C GLY A 234 -30.06 -6.71 12.65
N VAL A 235 -29.97 -6.40 11.36
CA VAL A 235 -29.06 -5.38 10.84
C VAL A 235 -29.88 -4.21 10.32
N ARG A 236 -29.72 -3.06 10.97
CA ARG A 236 -30.34 -1.82 10.54
C ARG A 236 -29.38 -1.09 9.62
N CYS A 237 -29.92 -0.53 8.55
CA CYS A 237 -29.15 0.33 7.67
C CYS A 237 -29.70 1.75 7.72
N CYS A 238 -28.83 2.74 7.57
CA CYS A 238 -29.22 4.12 7.37
C CYS A 238 -28.29 4.81 6.37
N ARG A 239 -28.79 5.88 5.77
CA ARG A 239 -28.04 6.79 4.94
C ARG A 239 -27.72 8.04 5.74
N GLY A 240 -26.43 8.31 5.96
CA GLY A 240 -25.96 9.54 6.56
C GLY A 240 -25.68 10.59 5.50
N THR A 241 -26.11 11.82 5.77
CA THR A 241 -25.74 13.00 4.98
C THR A 241 -24.99 13.98 5.86
N LEU A 242 -23.89 14.51 5.33
CA LEU A 242 -23.04 15.47 6.02
C LEU A 242 -23.00 16.77 5.25
N THR A 243 -23.34 17.85 5.93
CA THR A 243 -23.29 19.20 5.38
C THR A 243 -22.47 20.10 6.29
N ARG A 244 -21.90 21.17 5.73
CA ARG A 244 -21.23 22.21 6.51
C ARG A 244 -21.87 23.54 6.16
N SER A 245 -22.24 24.30 7.19
CA SER A 245 -22.76 25.66 6.98
C SER A 245 -21.68 26.54 6.34
N GLY A 246 -22.05 27.28 5.30
CA GLY A 246 -21.12 28.14 4.54
C GLY A 246 -20.63 29.39 5.28
N ALA A 247 -21.11 29.64 6.51
CA ALA A 247 -20.85 30.87 7.25
C ALA A 247 -19.47 30.94 7.92
N ALA A 248 -18.80 29.82 8.21
CA ALA A 248 -17.45 29.83 8.81
C ALA A 248 -16.66 28.53 8.51
N ARG A 249 -15.35 28.64 8.26
CA ARG A 249 -14.44 27.47 8.08
C ARG A 249 -14.36 26.57 9.33
N ALA A 250 -14.65 27.12 10.51
CA ALA A 250 -14.60 26.44 11.80
C ALA A 250 -15.97 25.91 12.30
N ALA A 251 -17.02 25.96 11.46
CA ALA A 251 -18.33 25.42 11.86
C ALA A 251 -18.29 23.87 11.89
N PRO A 252 -18.90 23.24 12.91
CA PRO A 252 -19.05 21.78 12.93
C PRO A 252 -19.87 21.32 11.73
N ALA A 253 -19.64 20.09 11.29
CA ALA A 253 -20.52 19.46 10.31
C ALA A 253 -21.90 19.24 10.94
N THR A 254 -22.93 19.16 10.11
CA THR A 254 -24.27 18.71 10.49
C THR A 254 -24.49 17.32 9.90
N LEU A 255 -24.75 16.36 10.78
CA LEU A 255 -25.06 14.97 10.43
C LEU A 255 -26.57 14.75 10.50
N ALA A 256 -27.12 14.15 9.45
CA ALA A 256 -28.52 13.72 9.42
C ALA A 256 -28.62 12.29 8.89
N LEU A 257 -29.30 11.42 9.63
CA LEU A 257 -29.49 10.02 9.32
C LEU A 257 -30.91 9.76 8.78
N GLN A 258 -30.98 9.06 7.65
CA GLN A 258 -32.23 8.57 7.07
C GLN A 258 -32.28 7.04 7.17
N PRO A 259 -33.28 6.45 7.84
CA PRO A 259 -33.37 5.00 7.97
C PRO A 259 -33.61 4.31 6.62
N LEU A 260 -33.02 3.14 6.44
CA LEU A 260 -33.24 2.21 5.33
C LEU A 260 -33.91 0.92 5.86
N PRO A 261 -34.41 0.04 4.98
CA PRO A 261 -34.97 -1.25 5.38
C PRO A 261 -34.01 -2.03 6.29
N THR A 262 -34.57 -2.73 7.29
CA THR A 262 -33.82 -3.55 8.25
C THR A 262 -33.83 -5.01 7.80
N VAL A 263 -32.70 -5.70 7.92
CA VAL A 263 -32.61 -7.15 7.79
C VAL A 263 -32.92 -7.76 9.16
N TYR A 264 -34.00 -8.54 9.27
CA TYR A 264 -34.30 -9.28 10.49
C TYR A 264 -33.66 -10.67 10.41
N LEU A 265 -32.93 -11.05 11.45
CA LEU A 265 -32.25 -12.35 11.53
C LEU A 265 -33.07 -13.29 12.41
N VAL A 266 -33.11 -14.57 12.04
CA VAL A 266 -33.91 -15.61 12.72
C VAL A 266 -33.08 -16.37 13.78
N ASP A 267 -31.76 -16.15 13.81
CA ASP A 267 -30.84 -16.77 14.78
C ASP A 267 -31.00 -16.21 16.21
N ASP A 268 -30.41 -16.90 17.19
CA ASP A 268 -30.37 -16.45 18.60
C ASP A 268 -29.63 -15.10 18.79
N ASP A 269 -29.96 -14.38 19.86
CA ASP A 269 -29.36 -13.08 20.20
C ASP A 269 -27.99 -13.19 20.91
N VAL A 270 -27.49 -14.42 21.08
CA VAL A 270 -26.26 -14.77 21.79
C VAL A 270 -25.08 -14.92 20.82
N THR A 271 -25.31 -15.52 19.64
CA THR A 271 -24.26 -15.79 18.66
C THR A 271 -23.60 -14.48 18.18
N PRO A 272 -22.26 -14.34 18.29
CA PRO A 272 -21.54 -13.19 17.77
C PRO A 272 -21.82 -12.94 16.29
N LEU A 273 -21.87 -11.67 15.91
CA LEU A 273 -22.08 -11.24 14.53
C LEU A 273 -20.91 -10.39 14.07
N SER A 274 -20.45 -10.62 12.85
CA SER A 274 -19.57 -9.72 12.13
C SER A 274 -20.25 -9.30 10.83
N ILE A 275 -20.19 -8.00 10.50
CA ILE A 275 -20.80 -7.47 9.28
C ILE A 275 -19.79 -6.64 8.50
N SER A 276 -19.87 -6.73 7.18
CA SER A 276 -19.08 -5.90 6.28
C SER A 276 -19.89 -5.56 5.06
N TRP A 277 -19.84 -4.30 4.62
CA TRP A 277 -20.17 -4.02 3.23
C TRP A 277 -19.26 -4.83 2.32
N TRP A 278 -19.78 -5.31 1.18
CA TRP A 278 -18.96 -6.11 0.27
C TRP A 278 -17.76 -5.29 -0.20
N LEU A 279 -17.97 -4.04 -0.59
CA LEU A 279 -16.90 -3.08 -0.80
C LEU A 279 -17.31 -1.74 -0.22
N ARG A 280 -16.32 -0.93 0.15
CA ARG A 280 -16.55 0.46 0.58
C ARG A 280 -17.34 1.29 -0.45
N ASP A 281 -17.26 0.92 -1.72
CA ASP A 281 -17.96 1.57 -2.83
C ASP A 281 -19.07 0.71 -3.47
N ASP A 282 -19.18 -0.58 -3.13
CA ASP A 282 -20.28 -1.45 -3.57
C ASP A 282 -21.26 -1.59 -2.42
N THR A 283 -22.11 -0.57 -2.36
CA THR A 283 -22.95 -0.29 -1.21
C THR A 283 -24.30 -1.01 -1.26
N ASP A 284 -24.50 -1.86 -2.26
CA ASP A 284 -25.78 -2.54 -2.46
C ASP A 284 -25.71 -3.99 -1.96
N CYS A 285 -24.53 -4.45 -1.52
CA CYS A 285 -24.31 -5.79 -0.98
C CYS A 285 -23.70 -5.77 0.41
N LEU A 286 -24.33 -6.49 1.34
CA LEU A 286 -23.95 -6.60 2.74
C LEU A 286 -23.66 -8.06 3.09
N LEU A 287 -22.51 -8.30 3.70
CA LEU A 287 -22.13 -9.57 4.30
C LEU A 287 -22.53 -9.58 5.77
N ILE A 288 -23.19 -10.65 6.19
CA ILE A 288 -23.54 -10.90 7.61
C ILE A 288 -23.02 -12.29 7.97
N ALA A 289 -22.05 -12.33 8.86
CA ALA A 289 -21.38 -13.53 9.35
C ALA A 289 -21.79 -13.82 10.80
N GLY A 290 -22.23 -15.05 11.06
CA GLY A 290 -22.50 -15.62 12.39
C GLY A 290 -22.18 -17.10 12.37
N ASN A 291 -23.17 -17.97 12.60
CA ASN A 291 -23.03 -19.42 12.35
C ASN A 291 -22.93 -19.75 10.86
N ASN A 292 -23.55 -18.91 10.03
CA ASN A 292 -23.47 -18.97 8.59
C ASN A 292 -22.97 -17.62 8.08
N LEU A 293 -22.43 -17.62 6.86
CA LEU A 293 -22.25 -16.38 6.12
C LEU A 293 -23.42 -16.18 5.17
N THR A 294 -24.01 -15.00 5.18
CA THR A 294 -25.10 -14.62 4.27
C THR A 294 -24.75 -13.36 3.50
N LEU A 295 -25.12 -13.35 2.21
CA LEU A 295 -25.01 -12.17 1.33
C LEU A 295 -26.40 -11.61 1.07
N TRP A 296 -26.57 -10.33 1.38
CA TRP A 296 -27.81 -9.59 1.21
C TRP A 296 -27.62 -8.48 0.19
N LYS A 297 -28.52 -8.37 -0.78
CA LYS A 297 -28.54 -7.30 -1.78
C LYS A 297 -29.73 -6.37 -1.54
N LEU A 298 -29.46 -5.08 -1.45
CA LEU A 298 -30.51 -4.05 -1.40
C LEU A 298 -31.00 -3.78 -2.82
N THR A 299 -32.27 -4.06 -3.07
CA THR A 299 -32.90 -3.91 -4.39
C THR A 299 -34.14 -3.03 -4.31
N GLU A 300 -34.40 -2.28 -5.37
CA GLU A 300 -35.68 -1.58 -5.53
C GLU A 300 -36.72 -2.58 -6.04
N ARG A 301 -37.86 -2.63 -5.36
CA ARG A 301 -38.99 -3.50 -5.71
C ARG A 301 -40.23 -2.67 -5.95
N SER A 302 -40.89 -2.92 -7.08
CA SER A 302 -42.17 -2.33 -7.44
C SER A 302 -43.30 -3.22 -6.96
N TYR A 303 -44.17 -2.69 -6.11
CA TYR A 303 -45.38 -3.36 -5.65
C TYR A 303 -46.60 -2.71 -6.33
N PRO A 304 -47.54 -3.49 -6.88
CA PRO A 304 -48.74 -2.93 -7.45
C PRO A 304 -49.53 -2.22 -6.34
N VAL A 305 -49.88 -0.96 -6.58
CA VAL A 305 -50.69 -0.19 -5.65
C VAL A 305 -52.11 -0.75 -5.66
N HIS A 306 -52.66 -1.01 -4.48
CA HIS A 306 -54.04 -1.48 -4.36
C HIS A 306 -55.00 -0.48 -5.04
N LYS A 307 -56.05 -0.99 -5.72
CA LYS A 307 -57.02 -0.16 -6.48
C LYS A 307 -57.68 0.98 -5.68
N LEU A 308 -57.71 0.87 -4.36
CA LEU A 308 -58.23 1.91 -3.45
C LEU A 308 -57.25 3.07 -3.23
N LEU A 309 -55.94 2.82 -3.37
CA LEU A 309 -54.85 3.78 -3.18
C LEU A 309 -54.36 4.37 -4.51
N SER A 310 -54.67 3.74 -5.65
CA SER A 310 -54.34 4.20 -7.00
C SER A 310 -55.24 5.36 -7.49
N LYS A 311 -55.81 6.15 -6.58
CA LYS A 311 -56.66 7.30 -6.93
C LYS A 311 -55.84 8.59 -6.91
N GLY A 312 -55.27 8.93 -8.07
CA GLY A 312 -55.04 10.34 -8.41
C GLY A 312 -56.36 11.13 -8.47
N PRO A 313 -56.32 12.47 -8.58
CA PRO A 313 -57.52 13.30 -8.54
C PRO A 313 -58.52 12.79 -9.58
N VAL A 314 -59.75 12.54 -9.12
CA VAL A 314 -60.86 12.06 -9.93
C VAL A 314 -61.19 13.12 -10.97
N GLN A 315 -60.57 13.06 -12.15
CA GLN A 315 -61.13 13.63 -13.37
C GLN A 315 -61.48 12.48 -14.30
N GLY A 316 -62.77 12.38 -14.60
CA GLY A 316 -63.31 11.39 -15.52
C GLY A 316 -62.68 11.54 -16.89
N SER A 317 -62.17 10.44 -17.43
CA SER A 317 -62.01 10.30 -18.88
C SER A 317 -62.24 8.84 -19.27
N THR A 318 -63.45 8.57 -19.74
CA THR A 318 -63.72 7.45 -20.65
C THR A 318 -63.10 7.82 -22.01
N THR A 319 -61.95 7.26 -22.34
CA THR A 319 -61.52 7.15 -23.74
C THR A 319 -61.77 5.72 -24.21
N PRO A 320 -62.64 5.50 -25.21
CA PRO A 320 -62.82 4.19 -25.84
C PRO A 320 -61.67 3.98 -26.83
N GLY A 321 -60.71 3.14 -26.44
CA GLY A 321 -59.54 2.83 -27.24
C GLY A 321 -58.52 2.08 -26.39
N GLY A 322 -58.62 0.75 -26.40
CA GLY A 322 -57.85 -0.14 -25.53
C GLY A 322 -56.33 -0.04 -25.74
N GLY A 323 -55.64 0.44 -24.71
CA GLY A 323 -54.27 0.09 -24.39
C GLY A 323 -54.22 -0.35 -22.91
N PRO A 324 -53.37 -1.30 -22.52
CA PRO A 324 -53.29 -1.74 -21.13
C PRO A 324 -52.93 -0.55 -20.23
N LYS A 325 -53.80 -0.24 -19.25
CA LYS A 325 -53.51 0.76 -18.22
C LYS A 325 -52.26 0.29 -17.47
N VAL A 326 -51.22 1.13 -17.45
CA VAL A 326 -50.04 0.89 -16.60
C VAL A 326 -50.55 0.82 -15.16
N THR A 327 -50.41 -0.33 -14.52
CA THR A 327 -50.77 -0.49 -13.11
C THR A 327 -49.87 0.43 -12.29
N ASP A 328 -50.47 1.34 -11.51
CA ASP A 328 -49.70 2.19 -10.60
C ASP A 328 -48.89 1.30 -9.65
N CYS A 329 -47.58 1.52 -9.59
CA CYS A 329 -46.65 0.77 -8.76
C CYS A 329 -46.02 1.69 -7.72
N PHE A 330 -45.89 1.21 -6.49
CA PHE A 330 -45.12 1.84 -5.44
C PHE A 330 -43.76 1.15 -5.37
N ASN A 331 -42.69 1.93 -5.60
CA ASN A 331 -41.33 1.42 -5.47
C ASN A 331 -40.84 1.59 -4.04
N THR A 332 -40.27 0.53 -3.48
CA THR A 332 -39.60 0.57 -2.19
C THR A 332 -38.31 -0.23 -2.24
N MET A 333 -37.35 0.15 -1.42
CA MET A 333 -36.14 -0.65 -1.21
C MET A 333 -36.49 -1.86 -0.34
N ALA A 334 -35.90 -3.01 -0.66
CA ALA A 334 -36.03 -4.23 0.10
C ALA A 334 -34.72 -5.03 0.07
N TRP A 335 -34.40 -5.67 1.19
CA TRP A 335 -33.27 -6.60 1.26
C TRP A 335 -33.67 -7.95 0.69
N GLN A 336 -32.82 -8.50 -0.16
CA GLN A 336 -32.94 -9.84 -0.69
C GLN A 336 -31.69 -10.64 -0.35
N GLN A 337 -31.86 -11.77 0.34
CA GLN A 337 -30.77 -12.72 0.53
C GLN A 337 -30.45 -13.37 -0.82
N THR A 338 -29.21 -13.25 -1.29
CA THR A 338 -28.78 -13.79 -2.58
C THR A 338 -27.94 -15.05 -2.44
N ALA A 339 -27.26 -15.23 -1.31
CA ALA A 339 -26.46 -16.44 -1.05
C ALA A 339 -26.33 -16.72 0.46
N VAL A 340 -26.11 -17.99 0.79
CA VAL A 340 -25.82 -18.50 2.14
C VAL A 340 -24.72 -19.55 2.04
N TRP A 341 -23.72 -19.46 2.91
CA TRP A 341 -22.65 -20.44 3.03
C TRP A 341 -22.60 -20.98 4.46
N GLN A 342 -22.54 -22.31 4.56
CA GLN A 342 -22.24 -22.98 5.83
C GLN A 342 -20.73 -22.85 6.10
N ILE A 343 -20.37 -22.53 7.33
CA ILE A 343 -18.96 -22.38 7.72
C ILE A 343 -18.41 -23.77 8.05
N GLU A 344 -17.36 -24.19 7.33
CA GLU A 344 -16.67 -25.44 7.64
C GLU A 344 -16.07 -25.42 9.05
N GLY A 345 -16.18 -26.52 9.78
CA GLY A 345 -15.68 -26.65 11.15
C GLY A 345 -16.71 -26.33 12.25
N GLY A 346 -17.88 -25.79 11.89
CA GLY A 346 -19.00 -25.59 12.80
C GLY A 346 -18.82 -24.50 13.88
N GLU A 347 -17.68 -23.80 13.87
CA GLU A 347 -17.43 -22.64 14.74
C GLU A 347 -18.00 -21.36 14.11
N SER A 348 -18.60 -20.49 14.93
CA SER A 348 -19.11 -19.20 14.47
C SER A 348 -17.99 -18.27 14.00
N ALA A 349 -18.28 -17.44 13.01
CA ALA A 349 -17.34 -16.45 12.52
C ALA A 349 -16.97 -15.43 13.59
N THR A 350 -15.67 -15.13 13.71
CA THR A 350 -15.16 -14.05 14.56
C THR A 350 -15.10 -12.73 13.81
N HIS A 351 -14.75 -12.75 12.52
CA HIS A 351 -14.64 -11.55 11.70
C HIS A 351 -14.84 -11.82 10.22
N VAL A 352 -15.39 -10.87 9.47
CA VAL A 352 -15.47 -10.91 8.01
C VAL A 352 -14.85 -9.65 7.39
N ALA A 353 -14.05 -9.83 6.35
CA ALA A 353 -13.50 -8.74 5.54
C ALA A 353 -13.69 -9.05 4.06
N SER A 354 -13.68 -8.02 3.23
CA SER A 354 -13.77 -8.18 1.77
C SER A 354 -12.92 -7.14 1.05
N ALA A 355 -12.44 -7.51 -0.13
CA ALA A 355 -11.72 -6.63 -1.03
C ALA A 355 -12.13 -6.84 -2.49
N LYS A 356 -11.95 -5.80 -3.31
CA LYS A 356 -12.16 -5.86 -4.77
C LYS A 356 -10.80 -6.02 -5.42
N SER A 357 -10.64 -7.09 -6.20
CA SER A 357 -9.62 -7.14 -7.26
C SER A 357 -10.26 -6.69 -8.58
N SER A 358 -9.44 -6.19 -9.52
CA SER A 358 -9.87 -5.75 -10.85
C SER A 358 -10.69 -6.78 -11.64
N PHE A 359 -10.70 -8.06 -11.24
CA PHE A 359 -11.34 -9.16 -11.95
C PHE A 359 -12.20 -10.08 -11.07
N GLY A 360 -12.50 -9.69 -9.83
CA GLY A 360 -13.36 -10.47 -8.95
C GLY A 360 -13.34 -9.96 -7.52
N ALA A 361 -14.47 -10.09 -6.83
CA ALA A 361 -14.59 -9.62 -5.46
C ALA A 361 -14.58 -10.83 -4.50
N HIS A 362 -13.80 -10.76 -3.43
CA HIS A 362 -13.56 -11.89 -2.53
C HIS A 362 -13.88 -11.48 -1.09
N ALA A 363 -14.42 -12.41 -0.33
CA ALA A 363 -14.59 -12.28 1.11
C ALA A 363 -13.66 -13.25 1.83
N VAL A 364 -13.05 -12.76 2.90
CA VAL A 364 -12.26 -13.57 3.83
C VAL A 364 -12.98 -13.58 5.16
N LEU A 365 -13.26 -14.78 5.64
CA LEU A 365 -13.94 -15.04 6.89
C LEU A 365 -12.94 -15.66 7.87
N ALA A 366 -12.88 -15.15 9.08
CA ALA A 366 -12.14 -15.75 10.18
C ALA A 366 -13.10 -16.53 11.10
N THR A 367 -12.70 -17.74 11.45
CA THR A 367 -13.21 -18.51 12.58
C THR A 367 -12.08 -18.65 13.62
N PRO A 368 -12.35 -19.07 14.86
CA PRO A 368 -11.33 -19.17 15.89
C PRO A 368 -10.08 -19.95 15.45
N ARG A 369 -10.21 -20.94 14.57
CA ARG A 369 -9.08 -21.81 14.17
C ARG A 369 -8.70 -21.73 12.69
N ALA A 370 -9.45 -21.02 11.85
CA ALA A 370 -9.22 -21.02 10.42
C ALA A 370 -9.57 -19.71 9.72
N LEU A 371 -9.02 -19.56 8.51
CA LEU A 371 -9.46 -18.56 7.54
C LEU A 371 -10.13 -19.24 6.36
N HIS A 372 -11.20 -18.63 5.86
CA HIS A 372 -11.99 -19.13 4.76
C HIS A 372 -12.06 -18.09 3.65
N LEU A 373 -11.77 -18.49 2.41
CA LEU A 373 -11.84 -17.63 1.22
C LEU A 373 -13.09 -17.96 0.40
N LEU A 374 -13.84 -16.92 0.05
CA LEU A 374 -15.11 -17.04 -0.65
C LEU A 374 -15.13 -16.13 -1.86
N ALA A 375 -15.50 -16.68 -3.02
CA ALA A 375 -15.68 -15.90 -4.24
C ALA A 375 -17.11 -15.38 -4.33
N ARG A 376 -17.27 -14.06 -4.54
CA ARG A 376 -18.60 -13.45 -4.68
C ARG A 376 -19.37 -14.04 -5.83
N ASP A 377 -18.78 -14.04 -7.02
CA ASP A 377 -19.53 -14.14 -8.27
C ASP A 377 -19.87 -15.60 -8.59
N THR A 378 -19.04 -16.52 -8.15
CA THR A 378 -19.27 -17.96 -8.32
C THR A 378 -20.01 -18.59 -7.14
N HIS A 379 -20.15 -17.85 -6.03
CA HIS A 379 -20.67 -18.36 -4.75
C HIS A 379 -19.95 -19.63 -4.27
N HIS A 380 -18.72 -19.90 -4.72
CA HIS A 380 -17.95 -21.05 -4.30
C HIS A 380 -17.11 -20.76 -3.06
N TYR A 381 -17.09 -21.75 -2.18
CA TYR A 381 -16.17 -21.86 -1.07
C TYR A 381 -14.82 -22.34 -1.61
N LEU A 382 -13.79 -21.49 -1.58
CA LEU A 382 -12.56 -21.75 -2.31
C LEU A 382 -11.54 -22.52 -1.47
N VAL A 383 -11.24 -22.04 -0.26
CA VAL A 383 -10.20 -22.65 0.59
C VAL A 383 -10.48 -22.32 2.06
N CYS A 384 -10.46 -23.35 2.91
CA CYS A 384 -10.28 -23.25 4.36
C CYS A 384 -8.81 -23.51 4.71
N ARG A 385 -8.21 -22.69 5.58
CA ARG A 385 -6.84 -22.90 6.05
C ARG A 385 -6.77 -22.79 7.58
N PRO A 386 -6.26 -23.81 8.29
CA PRO A 386 -6.03 -23.72 9.72
C PRO A 386 -4.91 -22.71 10.02
N ILE A 387 -5.10 -21.88 11.05
CA ILE A 387 -4.04 -21.05 11.61
C ILE A 387 -3.47 -21.79 12.82
N VAL A 388 -2.23 -22.26 12.68
CA VAL A 388 -1.50 -22.92 13.77
C VAL A 388 -0.75 -21.85 14.55
N THR A 389 -1.19 -21.57 15.76
CA THR A 389 -0.55 -20.60 16.67
C THR A 389 0.41 -21.26 17.68
N SER A 390 0.66 -22.58 17.58
CA SER A 390 1.53 -23.32 18.50
C SER A 390 2.91 -23.60 17.89
N GLY A 391 3.96 -23.47 18.70
CA GLY A 391 5.35 -23.72 18.32
C GLY A 391 5.73 -25.19 18.13
N ALA A 392 4.77 -26.08 17.87
CA ALA A 392 5.07 -27.47 17.54
C ALA A 392 5.44 -27.56 16.06
N ILE A 393 6.75 -27.61 15.78
CA ILE A 393 7.25 -28.24 14.56
C ILE A 393 6.75 -29.69 14.60
N THR A 394 5.60 -29.95 14.01
CA THR A 394 5.18 -31.31 13.65
C THR A 394 5.64 -31.50 12.21
N PRO A 395 6.74 -32.24 11.97
CA PRO A 395 7.05 -32.65 10.61
C PRO A 395 6.02 -33.72 10.24
N GLU A 396 5.02 -33.37 9.43
CA GLU A 396 4.40 -34.36 8.56
C GLU A 396 5.45 -34.78 7.53
N VAL A 397 6.30 -35.72 7.91
CA VAL A 397 7.19 -36.45 7.01
C VAL A 397 6.72 -37.89 7.01
N THR A 398 6.05 -38.26 5.93
CA THR A 398 5.93 -39.63 5.45
C THR A 398 7.26 -40.36 5.60
N ALA A 399 7.22 -41.53 6.23
CA ALA A 399 8.35 -42.36 6.60
C ALA A 399 9.43 -42.48 5.51
N GLY A 400 10.67 -42.16 5.87
CA GLY A 400 11.84 -42.37 5.02
C GLY A 400 13.12 -41.75 5.59
N ALA A 401 13.87 -42.57 6.35
CA ALA A 401 15.29 -42.48 6.72
C ALA A 401 15.99 -41.09 6.76
N GLY A 402 16.36 -40.66 7.98
CA GLY A 402 17.35 -39.61 8.21
C GLY A 402 17.38 -39.18 9.68
N THR A 403 18.40 -39.58 10.42
CA THR A 403 18.61 -39.22 11.83
C THR A 403 18.72 -37.70 12.02
N PRO A 404 17.99 -37.08 12.97
CA PRO A 404 18.09 -35.65 13.23
C PRO A 404 19.37 -35.28 14.00
N PRO A 405 19.93 -34.07 13.80
CA PRO A 405 21.16 -33.63 14.46
C PRO A 405 20.92 -33.28 15.94
N LYS A 406 21.92 -33.58 16.78
CA LYS A 406 21.92 -33.35 18.23
C LYS A 406 21.98 -31.84 18.56
N LYS A 407 20.98 -31.38 19.33
CA LYS A 407 20.88 -30.20 20.24
C LYS A 407 21.99 -29.11 20.15
N PRO A 408 21.63 -27.82 19.95
CA PRO A 408 22.38 -26.72 20.53
C PRO A 408 21.87 -26.37 21.94
N LYS A 409 22.79 -25.84 22.73
CA LYS A 409 22.85 -25.81 24.18
C LYS A 409 22.51 -24.41 24.68
N TYR A 410 21.28 -24.15 25.12
CA TYR A 410 20.92 -23.07 26.05
C TYR A 410 19.85 -23.62 27.01
N GLY A 411 20.06 -23.41 28.32
CA GLY A 411 19.40 -24.15 29.40
C GLY A 411 17.94 -23.74 29.68
N PRO A 412 17.16 -24.59 30.36
CA PRO A 412 15.73 -24.38 30.58
C PRO A 412 15.45 -23.67 31.91
N GLY A 413 14.73 -22.55 31.85
CA GLY A 413 13.82 -22.20 32.93
C GLY A 413 12.62 -23.16 32.86
N VAL A 414 12.29 -23.79 33.97
CA VAL A 414 11.22 -24.79 34.09
C VAL A 414 9.88 -24.16 33.73
N ILE A 415 9.35 -24.51 32.55
CA ILE A 415 7.94 -24.31 32.20
C ILE A 415 7.16 -25.44 32.89
N PRO A 416 6.07 -25.18 33.63
CA PRO A 416 5.24 -26.24 34.17
C PRO A 416 4.72 -27.10 33.02
N SER A 417 5.01 -28.39 33.08
CA SER A 417 4.75 -29.41 32.06
C SER A 417 3.26 -29.70 31.79
N ASN A 418 2.34 -28.91 32.36
CA ASN A 418 0.88 -29.05 32.22
C ASN A 418 0.18 -27.85 31.55
N ALA A 419 0.90 -26.78 31.16
CA ALA A 419 0.32 -25.75 30.30
C ALA A 419 0.39 -26.23 28.84
N CYS A 420 -0.53 -27.11 28.47
CA CYS A 420 -0.84 -27.38 27.08
C CYS A 420 -1.26 -26.04 26.46
N GLN A 421 -0.35 -25.35 25.75
CA GLN A 421 -0.64 -24.06 25.13
C GLN A 421 -1.67 -24.31 24.03
N SER A 422 -2.96 -24.20 24.39
CA SER A 422 -4.05 -24.22 23.44
C SER A 422 -3.78 -23.15 22.37
N PRO A 423 -4.06 -23.44 21.09
CA PRO A 423 -3.94 -22.44 20.05
C PRO A 423 -4.85 -21.25 20.35
N ALA A 424 -4.31 -20.04 20.19
CA ALA A 424 -5.04 -18.80 20.43
C ALA A 424 -6.06 -18.57 19.30
N PRO A 425 -7.30 -18.15 19.62
CA PRO A 425 -8.30 -17.98 18.59
C PRO A 425 -8.01 -16.77 17.69
N VAL A 426 -8.27 -16.91 16.40
CA VAL A 426 -8.20 -15.80 15.43
C VAL A 426 -9.34 -14.83 15.70
N CYS A 427 -8.98 -13.56 15.91
CA CYS A 427 -9.90 -12.53 16.38
C CYS A 427 -10.35 -11.60 15.25
N CYS A 428 -9.42 -11.24 14.36
CA CYS A 428 -9.66 -10.24 13.33
C CYS A 428 -8.96 -10.64 12.04
N VAL A 429 -9.54 -10.24 10.91
CA VAL A 429 -8.93 -10.39 9.58
C VAL A 429 -9.18 -9.14 8.75
N SER A 430 -8.18 -8.72 7.99
CA SER A 430 -8.26 -7.64 7.00
C SER A 430 -7.62 -8.09 5.70
N VAL A 431 -8.08 -7.53 4.57
CA VAL A 431 -7.56 -7.84 3.23
C VAL A 431 -6.88 -6.61 2.64
N SER A 432 -5.74 -6.80 1.96
CA SER A 432 -5.04 -5.71 1.28
C SER A 432 -5.88 -5.11 0.15
N THR A 433 -5.63 -3.84 -0.19
CA THR A 433 -6.46 -3.12 -1.16
C THR A 433 -6.45 -3.75 -2.57
N LEU A 434 -5.31 -4.31 -3.00
CA LEU A 434 -5.22 -5.03 -4.28
C LEU A 434 -5.61 -6.51 -4.16
N GLY A 435 -5.92 -6.99 -2.95
CA GLY A 435 -6.40 -8.34 -2.69
C GLY A 435 -5.31 -9.42 -2.76
N GLY A 436 -4.02 -9.06 -2.73
CA GLY A 436 -2.93 -10.04 -2.77
C GLY A 436 -2.79 -10.84 -1.47
N VAL A 437 -3.06 -10.22 -0.31
CA VAL A 437 -2.88 -10.85 1.00
C VAL A 437 -4.04 -10.59 1.95
N ALA A 438 -4.25 -11.53 2.88
CA ALA A 438 -5.06 -11.36 4.07
C ALA A 438 -4.14 -11.35 5.29
N VAL A 439 -4.40 -10.42 6.20
CA VAL A 439 -3.72 -10.28 7.48
C VAL A 439 -4.72 -10.70 8.55
N ALA A 440 -4.35 -11.69 9.36
CA ALA A 440 -5.12 -12.14 10.51
C ALA A 440 -4.36 -11.85 11.80
N LEU A 441 -5.11 -11.62 12.87
CA LEU A 441 -4.58 -11.36 14.21
C LEU A 441 -5.26 -12.30 15.20
N ASP A 442 -4.48 -12.97 16.04
CA ASP A 442 -4.98 -13.84 17.09
C ASP A 442 -5.20 -13.10 18.43
N ALA A 443 -5.77 -13.79 19.41
CA ALA A 443 -6.03 -13.24 20.74
C ALA A 443 -4.76 -12.86 21.53
N ARG A 444 -3.58 -13.34 21.11
CA ARG A 444 -2.27 -13.03 21.68
C ARG A 444 -1.53 -11.92 20.92
N ALA A 445 -2.21 -11.24 20.00
CA ALA A 445 -1.67 -10.23 19.11
C ALA A 445 -0.54 -10.75 18.18
N GLN A 446 -0.59 -12.02 17.81
CA GLN A 446 0.27 -12.60 16.78
C GLN A 446 -0.33 -12.34 15.40
N LEU A 447 0.50 -11.88 14.48
CA LEU A 447 0.12 -11.61 13.10
C LEU A 447 0.32 -12.84 12.23
N HIS A 448 -0.63 -13.13 11.36
CA HIS A 448 -0.55 -14.17 10.36
C HIS A 448 -0.88 -13.57 8.99
N VAL A 449 0.04 -13.66 8.03
CA VAL A 449 -0.17 -13.13 6.68
C VAL A 449 -0.28 -14.26 5.70
N CYS A 450 -1.42 -14.34 5.05
CA CYS A 450 -1.77 -15.36 4.08
C CYS A 450 -1.86 -14.74 2.68
N LYS A 451 -1.14 -15.31 1.72
CA LYS A 451 -1.37 -15.10 0.29
C LYS A 451 -2.79 -15.53 -0.05
N LEU A 452 -3.57 -14.57 -0.52
CA LEU A 452 -4.81 -14.85 -1.19
C LEU A 452 -4.44 -15.28 -2.60
N HIS A 453 -4.69 -16.55 -2.88
CA HIS A 453 -4.72 -16.96 -4.27
C HIS A 453 -5.91 -16.25 -4.89
N MET A 454 -5.61 -15.22 -5.70
CA MET A 454 -6.49 -14.82 -6.81
C MET A 454 -7.02 -16.09 -7.45
N PRO A 455 -8.34 -16.13 -7.71
CA PRO A 455 -9.21 -17.31 -7.62
C PRO A 455 -8.41 -18.56 -7.97
N PRO A 456 -8.37 -19.59 -7.10
CA PRO A 456 -7.60 -20.79 -7.38
C PRO A 456 -7.98 -21.15 -8.80
N PRO A 457 -7.03 -21.09 -9.74
CA PRO A 457 -7.38 -21.66 -11.00
C PRO A 457 -7.72 -23.10 -10.67
N ALA A 458 -8.66 -23.67 -11.40
CA ALA A 458 -8.59 -25.11 -11.60
C ALA A 458 -7.11 -25.47 -11.80
N PRO A 459 -6.62 -26.62 -11.28
CA PRO A 459 -5.21 -27.01 -11.36
C PRO A 459 -4.52 -26.84 -12.75
N ASP A 460 -5.28 -26.49 -13.80
CA ASP A 460 -4.91 -26.23 -15.18
C ASP A 460 -5.03 -24.76 -15.68
N MET A 461 -4.85 -23.68 -14.89
CA MET A 461 -4.75 -22.33 -15.53
C MET A 461 -3.53 -22.30 -16.46
N PRO A 462 -3.70 -21.87 -17.71
CA PRO A 462 -2.56 -21.52 -18.54
C PRO A 462 -1.77 -20.39 -17.89
N THR A 463 -0.44 -20.55 -17.77
CA THR A 463 0.51 -19.49 -17.37
C THR A 463 0.23 -18.12 -18.02
N PRO A 464 -0.16 -18.02 -19.30
CA PRO A 464 -0.52 -16.73 -19.91
C PRO A 464 -1.64 -15.95 -19.19
N LEU A 465 -2.64 -16.63 -18.63
CA LEU A 465 -3.74 -15.97 -17.93
C LEU A 465 -3.29 -15.40 -16.58
N SER A 466 -2.44 -16.12 -15.85
CA SER A 466 -1.88 -15.62 -14.58
C SER A 466 -0.95 -14.42 -14.80
N VAL A 467 -0.13 -14.45 -15.85
CA VAL A 467 0.71 -13.32 -16.27
C VAL A 467 -0.15 -12.11 -16.60
N GLN A 468 -1.19 -12.27 -17.43
CA GLN A 468 -2.11 -11.18 -17.78
C GLN A 468 -2.80 -10.60 -16.55
N HIS A 469 -3.21 -11.45 -15.62
CA HIS A 469 -3.92 -11.06 -14.42
C HIS A 469 -3.02 -10.20 -13.49
N VAL A 470 -1.83 -10.71 -13.16
CA VAL A 470 -0.84 -9.96 -12.38
C VAL A 470 -0.52 -8.64 -13.05
N THR A 471 -0.26 -8.64 -14.35
CA THR A 471 0.06 -7.43 -15.11
C THR A 471 -1.04 -6.38 -14.93
N SER A 472 -2.30 -6.78 -15.00
CA SER A 472 -3.44 -5.87 -14.87
C SER A 472 -3.57 -5.27 -13.45
N LEU A 473 -3.18 -5.99 -12.40
CA LEU A 473 -3.12 -5.45 -11.03
C LEU A 473 -1.98 -4.44 -10.87
N LEU A 474 -0.83 -4.72 -11.47
CA LEU A 474 0.31 -3.79 -11.47
C LEU A 474 0.01 -2.52 -12.26
N GLU A 475 -0.71 -2.64 -13.39
CA GLU A 475 -1.23 -1.47 -14.12
C GLU A 475 -2.24 -0.68 -13.28
N TYR A 476 -3.12 -1.36 -12.54
CA TYR A 476 -4.06 -0.70 -11.64
C TYR A 476 -3.36 0.00 -10.47
N SER A 477 -2.34 -0.62 -9.86
CA SER A 477 -1.54 0.00 -8.80
C SER A 477 -0.78 1.23 -9.32
N MET A 478 -0.25 1.17 -10.54
CA MET A 478 0.39 2.31 -11.22
C MET A 478 -0.53 3.52 -11.36
N VAL A 479 -1.78 3.31 -11.78
CA VAL A 479 -2.78 4.37 -12.02
C VAL A 479 -3.41 4.86 -10.71
N SER A 480 -3.70 3.96 -9.77
CA SER A 480 -4.29 4.30 -8.46
C SER A 480 -3.29 4.89 -7.47
N GLY A 481 -2.00 4.60 -7.62
CA GLY A 481 -0.95 4.96 -6.67
C GLY A 481 -0.90 4.06 -5.44
N TYR A 482 -1.63 2.94 -5.43
CA TYR A 482 -1.58 1.96 -4.35
C TYR A 482 -0.24 1.21 -4.34
N ASP A 483 0.24 0.85 -3.16
CA ASP A 483 1.44 0.01 -3.05
C ASP A 483 1.11 -1.41 -3.54
N CYS A 484 2.00 -1.98 -4.35
CA CYS A 484 1.80 -3.29 -4.99
C CYS A 484 2.56 -4.43 -4.31
N LEU A 485 3.21 -4.17 -3.17
CA LEU A 485 3.98 -5.18 -2.45
C LEU A 485 3.18 -6.47 -2.16
N ASP A 486 1.93 -6.34 -1.75
CA ASP A 486 1.03 -7.46 -1.54
C ASP A 486 0.87 -8.34 -2.79
N VAL A 487 0.81 -7.74 -3.98
CA VAL A 487 0.81 -8.48 -5.26
C VAL A 487 2.20 -9.10 -5.51
N LEU A 488 3.27 -8.33 -5.35
CA LEU A 488 4.64 -8.76 -5.62
C LEU A 488 5.06 -9.98 -4.78
N MET A 489 4.70 -10.01 -3.50
CA MET A 489 4.98 -11.13 -2.57
C MET A 489 4.27 -12.42 -2.97
N THR A 490 3.26 -12.34 -3.85
CA THR A 490 2.48 -13.50 -4.27
C THR A 490 2.93 -14.08 -5.60
N LEU A 491 3.91 -13.45 -6.27
CA LEU A 491 4.41 -13.91 -7.57
C LEU A 491 5.24 -15.18 -7.44
N LYS A 492 5.08 -16.07 -8.43
CA LYS A 492 6.00 -17.20 -8.62
C LYS A 492 7.20 -16.70 -9.44
N THR A 493 8.40 -17.18 -9.11
CA THR A 493 9.64 -16.73 -9.77
C THR A 493 9.63 -16.96 -11.28
N ASN A 494 8.99 -18.05 -11.75
CA ASN A 494 8.93 -18.43 -13.16
C ASN A 494 8.04 -17.54 -14.05
N ILE A 495 7.22 -16.65 -13.48
CA ILE A 495 6.35 -15.75 -14.26
C ILE A 495 6.85 -14.29 -14.26
N ILE A 496 7.88 -13.97 -13.48
CA ILE A 496 8.34 -12.58 -13.28
C ILE A 496 8.76 -11.95 -14.62
N GLU A 497 9.54 -12.66 -15.42
CA GLU A 497 10.00 -12.20 -16.73
C GLU A 497 8.82 -11.92 -17.69
N ALA A 498 7.88 -12.86 -17.80
CA ALA A 498 6.72 -12.69 -18.66
C ALA A 498 5.81 -11.52 -18.22
N VAL A 499 5.68 -11.29 -16.90
CA VAL A 499 4.95 -10.13 -16.36
C VAL A 499 5.70 -8.83 -16.68
N TYR A 500 7.02 -8.83 -16.52
CA TYR A 500 7.86 -7.67 -16.79
C TYR A 500 7.81 -7.23 -18.25
N GLU A 501 7.94 -8.18 -19.19
CA GLU A 501 7.86 -7.90 -20.63
C GLU A 501 6.46 -7.38 -21.01
N ARG A 502 5.41 -8.07 -20.57
CA ARG A 502 4.03 -7.66 -20.87
C ARG A 502 3.69 -6.28 -20.30
N LEU A 503 4.12 -5.98 -19.07
CA LEU A 503 3.94 -4.65 -18.46
C LEU A 503 4.66 -3.57 -19.27
N THR A 504 5.87 -3.87 -19.75
CA THR A 504 6.69 -2.96 -20.56
C THR A 504 6.04 -2.68 -21.91
N GLU A 505 5.64 -3.71 -22.64
CA GLU A 505 4.95 -3.58 -23.93
C GLU A 505 3.62 -2.81 -23.79
N ASN A 506 2.79 -3.15 -22.81
CA ASN A 506 1.50 -2.52 -22.60
C ASN A 506 1.64 -1.01 -22.32
N PHE A 507 2.67 -0.63 -21.57
CA PHE A 507 2.97 0.78 -21.27
C PHE A 507 3.45 1.54 -22.51
N GLN A 508 4.33 0.93 -23.31
CA GLN A 508 4.87 1.55 -24.53
C GLN A 508 3.81 1.79 -25.60
N ARG A 509 2.71 1.03 -25.59
CA ARG A 509 1.55 1.23 -26.49
C ARG A 509 0.63 2.40 -26.07
N GLN A 510 0.84 3.00 -24.90
CA GLN A 510 -0.01 4.10 -24.43
C GLN A 510 0.29 5.42 -25.15
N PRO A 511 -0.65 6.38 -25.19
CA PRO A 511 -0.37 7.72 -25.69
C PRO A 511 0.81 8.39 -24.95
N GLN A 512 1.58 9.22 -25.65
CA GLN A 512 2.79 9.85 -25.09
C GLN A 512 2.52 10.64 -23.80
N SER A 513 1.37 11.34 -23.71
CA SER A 513 0.97 12.06 -22.50
C SER A 513 0.73 11.14 -21.29
N PHE A 514 0.16 9.96 -21.52
CA PHE A 514 -0.01 8.94 -20.47
C PHE A 514 1.34 8.39 -20.03
N GLN A 515 2.22 8.07 -20.99
CA GLN A 515 3.57 7.59 -20.68
C GLN A 515 4.33 8.62 -19.85
N GLN A 516 4.32 9.90 -20.24
CA GLN A 516 4.99 10.98 -19.50
C GLN A 516 4.48 11.11 -18.06
N TYR A 517 3.16 11.06 -17.86
CA TYR A 517 2.57 11.22 -16.52
C TYR A 517 2.87 10.03 -15.59
N TYR A 518 2.80 8.80 -16.09
CA TYR A 518 2.98 7.58 -15.28
C TYR A 518 4.38 6.96 -15.34
N TYR A 519 5.32 7.55 -16.08
CA TYR A 519 6.67 7.00 -16.30
C TYR A 519 7.38 6.59 -15.01
N HIS A 520 7.32 7.44 -13.98
CA HIS A 520 8.01 7.14 -12.72
C HIS A 520 7.35 6.00 -11.93
N SER A 521 6.01 5.90 -11.97
CA SER A 521 5.28 4.79 -11.35
C SER A 521 5.57 3.48 -12.08
N TRP A 522 5.56 3.51 -13.41
CA TRP A 522 5.96 2.37 -14.25
C TRP A 522 7.40 1.91 -13.98
N LEU A 523 8.34 2.86 -13.91
CA LEU A 523 9.74 2.54 -13.64
C LEU A 523 9.93 1.90 -12.25
N LYS A 524 9.19 2.35 -11.23
CA LYS A 524 9.18 1.72 -9.91
C LYS A 524 8.73 0.27 -9.94
N LEU A 525 7.69 -0.05 -10.73
CA LEU A 525 7.22 -1.43 -10.90
C LEU A 525 8.27 -2.30 -11.57
N ARG A 526 8.94 -1.80 -12.60
CA ARG A 526 10.06 -2.50 -13.27
C ARG A 526 11.20 -2.79 -12.29
N ILE A 527 11.63 -1.79 -11.52
CA ILE A 527 12.66 -1.96 -10.47
C ILE A 527 12.24 -3.05 -9.49
N ALA A 528 10.99 -2.99 -9.00
CA ALA A 528 10.47 -3.92 -8.01
C ALA A 528 10.40 -5.36 -8.54
N LEU A 529 9.92 -5.57 -9.77
CA LEU A 529 9.91 -6.89 -10.42
C LEU A 529 11.33 -7.47 -10.56
N CYS A 530 12.29 -6.66 -11.03
CA CYS A 530 13.68 -7.12 -11.12
C CYS A 530 14.29 -7.40 -9.73
N SER A 531 13.90 -6.66 -8.68
CA SER A 531 14.39 -6.88 -7.32
C SER A 531 13.97 -8.22 -6.71
N LEU A 532 12.89 -8.84 -7.19
CA LEU A 532 12.37 -10.13 -6.71
C LEU A 532 13.18 -11.35 -7.17
N SER A 533 14.07 -11.21 -8.15
CA SER A 533 14.88 -12.31 -8.67
C SER A 533 16.38 -12.03 -8.52
N ALA A 534 17.13 -13.00 -8.01
CA ALA A 534 18.58 -12.89 -7.88
C ALA A 534 19.29 -12.70 -9.23
N SER A 535 18.77 -13.27 -10.32
CA SER A 535 19.35 -13.12 -11.67
C SER A 535 19.11 -11.74 -12.28
N TRP A 536 18.19 -10.94 -11.76
CA TRP A 536 17.81 -9.63 -12.31
C TRP A 536 18.30 -8.44 -11.47
N GLN A 537 19.22 -8.66 -10.53
CA GLN A 537 19.72 -7.58 -9.68
C GLN A 537 20.48 -6.52 -10.48
N CYS A 538 21.21 -6.90 -11.54
CA CYS A 538 21.87 -5.95 -12.45
C CYS A 538 20.86 -5.02 -13.12
N SER A 539 19.76 -5.57 -13.65
CA SER A 539 18.67 -4.78 -14.25
C SER A 539 18.00 -3.88 -13.22
N SER A 540 17.76 -4.38 -12.00
CA SER A 540 17.21 -3.58 -10.91
C SER A 540 18.10 -2.39 -10.55
N ALA A 541 19.42 -2.60 -10.47
CA ALA A 541 20.40 -1.54 -10.22
C ALA A 541 20.44 -0.52 -11.37
N ALA A 542 20.46 -0.97 -12.63
CA ALA A 542 20.47 -0.11 -13.81
C ALA A 542 19.21 0.78 -13.88
N LEU A 543 18.03 0.20 -13.62
CA LEU A 543 16.77 0.95 -13.60
C LEU A 543 16.70 1.93 -12.42
N ALA A 544 17.22 1.56 -11.25
CA ALA A 544 17.31 2.48 -10.11
C ALA A 544 18.26 3.66 -10.40
N ALA A 545 19.39 3.40 -11.07
CA ALA A 545 20.31 4.44 -11.51
C ALA A 545 19.65 5.37 -12.54
N LEU A 546 18.91 4.82 -13.51
CA LEU A 546 18.11 5.58 -14.47
C LEU A 546 17.07 6.47 -13.77
N GLN A 547 16.36 5.94 -12.78
CA GLN A 547 15.36 6.71 -12.02
C GLN A 547 15.98 7.95 -11.37
N LEU A 548 17.19 7.81 -10.83
CA LEU A 548 17.91 8.90 -10.16
C LEU A 548 18.50 9.90 -11.16
N CYS A 549 18.96 9.42 -12.32
CA CYS A 549 19.35 10.29 -13.45
C CYS A 549 18.15 11.08 -13.98
N GLY A 550 16.99 10.44 -14.18
CA GLY A 550 15.76 11.11 -14.59
C GLY A 550 15.29 12.16 -13.58
N ALA A 551 15.40 11.87 -12.28
CA ALA A 551 15.12 12.85 -11.22
C ALA A 551 16.09 14.04 -11.25
N ALA A 552 17.38 13.80 -11.52
CA ALA A 552 18.39 14.83 -11.67
C ALA A 552 18.11 15.70 -12.91
N TRP A 553 17.78 15.08 -14.05
CA TRP A 553 17.43 15.78 -15.28
C TRP A 553 16.19 16.63 -15.09
N ALA A 554 15.13 16.11 -14.44
CA ALA A 554 13.94 16.90 -14.18
C ALA A 554 14.23 18.13 -13.31
N ALA A 555 15.13 18.03 -12.32
CA ALA A 555 15.55 19.18 -11.52
C ALA A 555 16.38 20.19 -12.34
N CYS A 556 17.27 19.71 -13.22
CA CYS A 556 18.04 20.58 -14.14
C CYS A 556 17.13 21.27 -15.16
N ALA A 557 16.22 20.52 -15.78
CA ALA A 557 15.28 21.03 -16.76
C ALA A 557 14.37 22.11 -16.15
N CYS A 558 13.88 21.93 -14.92
CA CYS A 558 13.13 22.99 -14.23
C CYS A 558 13.99 24.25 -14.01
N ALA A 559 15.26 24.10 -13.61
CA ALA A 559 16.17 25.24 -13.46
C ALA A 559 16.43 25.98 -14.78
N LEU A 560 16.45 25.23 -15.89
CA LEU A 560 16.63 25.73 -17.24
C LEU A 560 15.31 26.20 -17.88
N ARG A 561 14.16 26.23 -17.19
CA ARG A 561 12.90 26.80 -17.71
C ARG A 561 12.61 28.19 -17.17
N ASP A 562 13.26 28.60 -16.08
CA ASP A 562 13.07 29.94 -15.51
C ASP A 562 13.66 31.00 -16.46
N ASP A 563 12.88 32.04 -16.77
CA ASP A 563 13.25 33.12 -17.69
C ASP A 563 14.53 33.85 -17.23
N LYS A 564 15.63 33.71 -18.01
CA LYS A 564 16.85 34.57 -18.20
C LYS A 564 18.10 33.71 -18.49
N PRO A 565 19.21 34.20 -19.07
CA PRO A 565 19.50 35.23 -20.09
C PRO A 565 19.90 34.59 -21.46
N ASP A 566 20.21 35.38 -22.50
CA ASP A 566 20.68 34.87 -23.82
C ASP A 566 21.85 33.86 -23.71
N ALA A 567 22.68 33.98 -22.67
CA ALA A 567 23.80 33.10 -22.39
C ALA A 567 23.40 31.61 -22.17
N LEU A 568 22.15 31.32 -21.81
CA LEU A 568 21.66 29.95 -21.62
C LEU A 568 20.85 29.41 -22.82
N ALA A 569 20.67 30.20 -23.88
CA ALA A 569 19.84 29.85 -25.04
C ALA A 569 20.20 28.48 -25.64
N ALA A 570 21.50 28.16 -25.69
CA ALA A 570 21.96 26.87 -26.20
C ALA A 570 21.45 25.69 -25.33
N LEU A 571 21.43 25.83 -24.00
CA LEU A 571 20.95 24.79 -23.08
C LEU A 571 19.43 24.74 -22.98
N HIS A 572 18.73 25.86 -23.15
CA HIS A 572 17.26 25.89 -23.25
C HIS A 572 16.76 24.98 -24.37
N SER A 573 17.51 24.89 -25.48
CA SER A 573 17.15 24.00 -26.59
C SER A 573 17.09 22.50 -26.23
N LEU A 574 17.68 22.08 -25.10
CA LEU A 574 17.61 20.69 -24.59
C LEU A 574 16.29 20.38 -23.85
N VAL A 575 15.61 21.42 -23.39
CA VAL A 575 14.41 21.36 -22.53
C VAL A 575 13.13 21.44 -23.35
N GLU A 576 13.21 22.13 -24.48
CA GLU A 576 12.17 22.21 -25.48
C GLU A 576 12.20 20.91 -26.31
N ASP A 577 11.17 20.06 -26.18
CA ASP A 577 11.04 18.78 -26.91
C ASP A 577 10.71 19.01 -28.40
N HIS A 578 11.58 19.71 -29.13
CA HIS A 578 11.46 19.89 -30.59
C HIS A 578 12.04 18.69 -31.35
N VAL A 579 11.58 18.50 -32.58
CA VAL A 579 12.02 17.45 -33.54
C VAL A 579 13.55 17.45 -33.76
N ASP A 580 14.24 18.56 -33.47
CA ASP A 580 15.70 18.72 -33.64
C ASP A 580 16.53 18.57 -32.35
N SER A 581 15.98 18.02 -31.25
CA SER A 581 16.70 17.97 -29.95
C SER A 581 18.04 17.23 -30.03
N ASP A 582 18.15 16.20 -30.88
CA ASP A 582 19.41 15.45 -31.08
C ASP A 582 20.46 16.26 -31.83
N LYS A 583 20.05 17.08 -32.82
CA LYS A 583 20.97 17.99 -33.53
C LYS A 583 21.48 19.07 -32.59
N ASN A 584 20.60 19.61 -31.74
CA ASN A 584 20.97 20.58 -30.71
C ASN A 584 21.95 19.98 -29.70
N LEU A 585 21.66 18.76 -29.22
CA LEU A 585 22.53 18.03 -28.30
C LEU A 585 23.91 17.75 -28.91
N LEU A 586 23.97 17.31 -30.17
CA LEU A 586 25.23 17.12 -30.90
C LEU A 586 26.01 18.44 -31.06
N SER A 587 25.32 19.54 -31.34
CA SER A 587 25.95 20.86 -31.47
C SER A 587 26.56 21.33 -30.15
N LEU A 588 25.87 21.08 -29.03
CA LEU A 588 26.34 21.39 -27.68
C LEU A 588 27.50 20.49 -27.28
N GLU A 589 27.45 19.21 -27.61
CA GLU A 589 28.55 18.28 -27.33
C GLU A 589 29.85 18.72 -28.01
N ALA A 590 29.75 19.30 -29.22
CA ALA A 590 30.86 19.74 -30.05
C ALA A 590 31.38 21.17 -29.78
N LYS A 591 30.52 22.11 -29.36
CA LYS A 591 30.82 23.56 -29.33
C LYS A 591 30.82 24.21 -27.95
N LEU A 592 30.63 23.48 -26.86
CA LEU A 592 30.47 24.09 -25.55
C LEU A 592 31.80 24.62 -24.99
N ASP A 593 32.21 25.80 -25.46
CA ASP A 593 33.21 26.66 -24.85
C ASP A 593 32.50 27.55 -23.83
N THR A 594 32.70 27.28 -22.54
CA THR A 594 32.00 27.99 -21.46
C THR A 594 32.62 29.37 -21.23
N SER A 595 31.94 30.42 -21.69
CA SER A 595 32.29 31.80 -21.34
C SER A 595 32.08 32.06 -19.84
N THR A 596 32.75 33.07 -19.28
CA THR A 596 32.56 33.49 -17.88
C THR A 596 31.09 33.82 -17.55
N GLU A 597 30.35 34.38 -18.51
CA GLU A 597 28.92 34.68 -18.38
C GLU A 597 28.06 33.40 -18.28
N THR A 598 28.38 32.36 -19.06
CA THR A 598 27.67 31.06 -18.98
C THR A 598 27.90 30.36 -17.64
N HIS A 599 29.13 30.40 -17.11
CA HIS A 599 29.43 29.85 -15.79
C HIS A 599 28.69 30.57 -14.66
N ALA A 600 28.57 31.90 -14.74
CA ALA A 600 27.79 32.69 -13.79
C ALA A 600 26.30 32.34 -13.87
N ALA A 601 25.75 32.19 -15.08
CA ALA A 601 24.35 31.81 -15.28
C ALA A 601 24.03 30.39 -14.77
N LEU A 602 25.00 29.47 -14.79
CA LEU A 602 24.86 28.09 -14.31
C LEU A 602 25.16 27.91 -12.82
N GLN A 603 25.53 28.99 -12.11
CA GLN A 603 25.78 28.95 -10.66
C GLN A 603 24.63 28.32 -9.84
N PRO A 604 23.33 28.50 -10.15
CA PRO A 604 22.24 27.84 -9.41
C PRO A 604 22.31 26.30 -9.46
N LEU A 605 22.80 25.72 -10.56
CA LEU A 605 22.95 24.27 -10.72
C LEU A 605 24.05 23.69 -9.83
N GLN A 606 24.89 24.52 -9.18
CA GLN A 606 25.83 24.05 -8.16
C GLN A 606 25.13 23.31 -7.01
N ALA A 607 23.87 23.64 -6.73
CA ALA A 607 23.06 22.91 -5.76
C ALA A 607 22.90 21.42 -6.14
N LEU A 608 22.86 21.10 -7.43
CA LEU A 608 22.69 19.74 -7.97
C LEU A 608 24.03 19.04 -8.26
N ARG A 609 25.15 19.52 -7.71
CA ARG A 609 26.49 18.95 -7.96
C ARG A 609 26.59 17.45 -7.71
N ARG A 610 25.91 16.93 -6.68
CA ARG A 610 25.98 15.51 -6.29
C ARG A 610 25.13 14.62 -7.21
N PRO A 611 23.87 14.98 -7.52
CA PRO A 611 23.12 14.31 -8.59
C PRO A 611 23.87 14.29 -9.94
N LEU A 612 24.49 15.40 -10.35
CA LEU A 612 25.28 15.46 -11.59
C LEU A 612 26.51 14.55 -11.52
N GLN A 613 27.25 14.56 -10.41
CA GLN A 613 28.39 13.66 -10.19
C GLN A 613 27.96 12.18 -10.29
N ARG A 614 26.82 11.82 -9.69
CA ARG A 614 26.28 10.47 -9.79
C ARG A 614 25.97 10.10 -11.24
N ALA A 615 25.37 11.02 -12.01
CA ALA A 615 25.07 10.78 -13.42
C ALA A 615 26.33 10.50 -14.25
N LEU A 616 27.46 11.19 -13.97
CA LEU A 616 28.75 10.88 -14.60
C LEU A 616 29.22 9.46 -14.27
N HIS A 617 29.14 9.05 -13.00
CA HIS A 617 29.52 7.70 -12.58
C HIS A 617 28.57 6.63 -13.15
N THR A 618 27.28 6.92 -13.27
CA THR A 618 26.29 6.04 -13.92
C THR A 618 26.60 5.89 -15.41
N ALA A 619 26.94 6.97 -16.11
CA ALA A 619 27.36 6.92 -17.51
C ALA A 619 28.61 6.05 -17.69
N LEU A 620 29.59 6.21 -16.80
CA LEU A 620 30.80 5.41 -16.81
C LEU A 620 30.52 3.92 -16.52
N THR A 621 29.61 3.60 -15.58
CA THR A 621 29.14 2.22 -15.35
C THR A 621 28.44 1.65 -16.59
N ALA A 622 27.63 2.45 -17.31
CA ALA A 622 26.98 2.00 -18.55
C ALA A 622 28.00 1.67 -19.65
N LEU A 623 29.03 2.50 -19.80
CA LEU A 623 30.11 2.26 -20.77
C LEU A 623 30.97 1.05 -20.38
N ALA A 624 31.21 0.83 -19.08
CA ALA A 624 31.92 -0.34 -18.58
C ALA A 624 31.15 -1.65 -18.87
N ALA A 625 29.82 -1.60 -18.77
CA ALA A 625 28.96 -2.75 -19.05
C ALA A 625 28.97 -3.17 -20.54
N LEU A 626 29.42 -2.32 -21.48
CA LEU A 626 29.53 -2.67 -22.90
C LEU A 626 30.64 -3.70 -23.19
N GLN A 627 31.61 -3.89 -22.28
CA GLN A 627 32.82 -4.65 -22.56
C GLN A 627 32.54 -6.15 -22.79
N PRO A 628 33.16 -6.81 -23.79
CA PRO A 628 32.91 -8.22 -24.10
C PRO A 628 33.22 -9.19 -22.96
N THR A 629 34.19 -8.88 -22.11
CA THR A 629 34.53 -9.68 -20.92
C THR A 629 33.43 -9.62 -19.85
N ALA A 630 32.56 -8.62 -19.87
CA ALA A 630 31.38 -8.55 -19.01
C ALA A 630 30.24 -9.49 -19.46
N HIS A 631 30.28 -9.97 -20.72
CA HIS A 631 29.19 -10.70 -21.38
C HIS A 631 29.35 -12.23 -21.36
N GLN A 632 30.20 -12.79 -20.49
CA GLN A 632 30.38 -14.25 -20.39
C GLN A 632 29.21 -14.98 -19.69
N GLY A 633 28.17 -14.26 -19.25
CA GLY A 633 26.92 -14.82 -18.74
C GLY A 633 25.74 -14.47 -19.64
N GLN A 634 24.78 -15.40 -19.82
CA GLN A 634 23.57 -15.20 -20.63
C GLN A 634 22.84 -13.90 -20.25
N HIS A 635 22.69 -12.98 -21.22
CA HIS A 635 21.95 -11.74 -21.10
C HIS A 635 20.46 -12.00 -20.89
N HIS A 636 20.01 -11.92 -19.64
CA HIS A 636 18.59 -11.86 -19.34
C HIS A 636 18.31 -10.55 -18.59
N GLY A 637 17.69 -9.59 -19.28
CA GLY A 637 17.10 -8.41 -18.67
C GLY A 637 17.47 -7.04 -19.26
N TYR A 638 17.20 -5.99 -18.50
CA TYR A 638 17.44 -4.60 -18.89
C TYR A 638 18.87 -4.15 -18.66
N GLU A 639 19.43 -3.46 -19.65
CA GLU A 639 20.74 -2.80 -19.58
C GLU A 639 20.61 -1.33 -19.98
N LEU A 640 21.36 -0.47 -19.28
CA LEU A 640 21.21 0.98 -19.44
C LEU A 640 21.72 1.48 -20.79
N TRP A 641 22.76 0.84 -21.34
CA TRP A 641 23.40 1.26 -22.59
C TRP A 641 22.59 0.88 -23.84
N SER A 642 21.67 -0.08 -23.73
CA SER A 642 20.83 -0.53 -24.84
C SER A 642 19.53 0.26 -24.98
N ASP A 643 19.18 1.09 -23.98
CA ASP A 643 18.00 1.95 -23.98
C ASP A 643 18.32 3.35 -24.53
N PRO A 644 17.85 3.72 -25.75
CA PRO A 644 18.17 5.00 -26.37
C PRO A 644 17.69 6.20 -25.55
N ALA A 645 16.56 6.07 -24.86
CA ALA A 645 16.02 7.15 -24.02
C ALA A 645 16.89 7.34 -22.77
N ALA A 646 17.37 6.25 -22.17
CA ALA A 646 18.30 6.31 -21.05
C ALA A 646 19.65 6.95 -21.46
N VAL A 647 20.22 6.52 -22.58
CA VAL A 647 21.46 7.11 -23.13
C VAL A 647 21.28 8.59 -23.41
N THR A 648 20.13 9.00 -23.95
CA THR A 648 19.80 10.42 -24.20
C THR A 648 19.77 11.23 -22.90
N VAL A 649 19.15 10.71 -21.83
CA VAL A 649 19.15 11.38 -20.52
C VAL A 649 20.56 11.51 -19.96
N LEU A 650 21.40 10.48 -20.09
CA LEU A 650 22.80 10.53 -19.68
C LEU A 650 23.56 11.60 -20.46
N ARG A 651 23.45 11.62 -21.80
CA ARG A 651 24.08 12.65 -22.65
C ARG A 651 23.68 14.06 -22.22
N LYS A 652 22.38 14.32 -22.02
CA LYS A 652 21.88 15.61 -21.52
C LYS A 652 22.52 15.99 -20.18
N LEU A 653 22.62 15.06 -19.23
CA LEU A 653 23.26 15.31 -17.92
C LEU A 653 24.78 15.51 -18.01
N VAL A 654 25.48 14.79 -18.90
CA VAL A 654 26.91 14.99 -19.16
C VAL A 654 27.15 16.39 -19.74
N VAL A 655 26.34 16.84 -20.69
CA VAL A 655 26.42 18.18 -21.27
C VAL A 655 26.21 19.26 -20.20
N VAL A 656 25.17 19.12 -19.36
CA VAL A 656 24.94 20.06 -18.24
C VAL A 656 26.09 20.04 -17.23
N SER A 657 26.64 18.87 -16.92
CA SER A 657 27.80 18.73 -16.03
C SER A 657 29.05 19.43 -16.58
N ARG A 658 29.32 19.27 -17.88
CA ARG A 658 30.41 19.98 -18.59
C ARG A 658 30.22 21.49 -18.51
N ALA A 659 29.02 21.98 -18.83
CA ALA A 659 28.67 23.40 -18.76
C ALA A 659 28.94 24.01 -17.37
N CYS A 660 28.71 23.22 -16.32
CA CYS A 660 28.93 23.62 -14.94
C CYS A 660 30.40 23.48 -14.47
N GLY A 661 31.34 23.08 -15.33
CA GLY A 661 32.74 22.81 -14.96
C GLY A 661 32.89 21.62 -13.99
N ARG A 662 32.01 20.61 -14.08
CA ARG A 662 31.99 19.44 -13.17
C ARG A 662 32.58 18.17 -13.78
N GLY A 663 33.17 18.27 -14.97
CA GLY A 663 33.71 17.14 -15.74
C GLY A 663 32.68 16.50 -16.66
N GLY A 664 33.09 15.41 -17.34
CA GLY A 664 32.27 14.70 -18.34
C GLY A 664 32.75 14.87 -19.80
N GLU A 665 33.84 15.60 -20.02
CA GLU A 665 34.46 15.77 -21.34
C GLU A 665 34.81 14.43 -21.98
N THR A 666 35.48 13.56 -21.21
CA THR A 666 35.87 12.21 -21.64
C THR A 666 34.69 11.26 -21.87
N LEU A 667 33.50 11.59 -21.37
CA LEU A 667 32.29 10.76 -21.51
C LEU A 667 31.43 11.16 -22.72
N SER A 668 31.52 12.41 -23.18
CA SER A 668 30.61 12.95 -24.21
C SER A 668 30.74 12.21 -25.54
N ARG A 669 31.98 12.02 -26.01
CA ARG A 669 32.24 11.34 -27.28
C ARG A 669 31.82 9.85 -27.25
N PRO A 670 32.24 9.04 -26.26
CA PRO A 670 31.78 7.65 -26.16
C PRO A 670 30.26 7.49 -26.10
N LEU A 671 29.56 8.34 -25.35
CA LEU A 671 28.09 8.29 -25.25
C LEU A 671 27.38 8.67 -26.55
N ALA A 672 27.89 9.67 -27.29
CA ALA A 672 27.35 10.02 -28.60
C ALA A 672 27.55 8.90 -29.63
N ARG A 673 28.71 8.22 -29.58
CA ARG A 673 28.99 7.05 -30.41
C ARG A 673 28.10 5.86 -30.03
N LEU A 674 27.88 5.63 -28.74
CA LEU A 674 26.96 4.61 -28.23
C LEU A 674 25.54 4.83 -28.75
N ALA A 675 25.05 6.07 -28.75
CA ALA A 675 23.70 6.41 -29.22
C ALA A 675 23.47 6.13 -30.71
N THR A 676 24.52 6.17 -31.53
CA THR A 676 24.43 6.04 -33.00
C THR A 676 24.82 4.67 -33.51
N SER A 677 25.83 4.04 -32.91
CA SER A 677 26.34 2.75 -33.35
C SER A 677 26.92 1.97 -32.16
N PRO A 678 26.09 1.25 -31.40
CA PRO A 678 26.57 0.35 -30.36
C PRO A 678 27.45 -0.74 -30.98
N HIS A 679 28.41 -1.26 -30.22
CA HIS A 679 29.29 -2.40 -30.56
C HIS A 679 30.38 -2.21 -31.63
N LYS A 680 30.71 -0.97 -32.05
CA LYS A 680 31.91 -0.79 -32.87
C LYS A 680 33.19 -1.12 -32.07
N PRO A 681 34.16 -1.87 -32.62
CA PRO A 681 35.33 -2.34 -31.89
C PRO A 681 36.20 -1.20 -31.34
N ASP A 682 36.32 -0.12 -32.10
CA ASP A 682 37.01 1.11 -31.70
C ASP A 682 36.29 1.88 -30.57
N LEU A 683 34.96 1.72 -30.42
CA LEU A 683 34.22 2.24 -29.27
C LEU A 683 34.49 1.39 -28.03
N LEU A 684 34.56 0.07 -28.18
CA LEU A 684 34.82 -0.85 -27.07
C LEU A 684 36.22 -0.62 -26.47
N GLU A 685 37.23 -0.39 -27.32
CA GLU A 685 38.59 -0.03 -26.89
C GLU A 685 38.61 1.32 -26.16
N GLU A 686 37.98 2.35 -26.72
CA GLU A 686 37.85 3.67 -26.10
C GLU A 686 37.17 3.58 -24.71
N CYS A 687 36.07 2.83 -24.61
CA CYS A 687 35.39 2.56 -23.35
C CYS A 687 36.29 1.83 -22.36
N ALA A 688 37.10 0.88 -22.81
CA ALA A 688 38.02 0.13 -21.95
C ALA A 688 39.13 1.00 -21.37
N SER A 689 39.77 1.82 -22.20
CA SER A 689 40.77 2.79 -21.75
C SER A 689 40.17 3.78 -20.77
N LEU A 690 38.98 4.31 -21.06
CA LEU A 690 38.27 5.24 -20.16
C LEU A 690 37.97 4.58 -18.81
N CYS A 691 37.49 3.33 -18.83
CA CYS A 691 37.15 2.59 -17.63
C CYS A 691 38.38 2.25 -16.77
N ALA A 692 39.54 2.04 -17.38
CA ALA A 692 40.80 1.83 -16.66
C ALA A 692 41.30 3.11 -15.97
N MET A 693 41.09 4.28 -16.58
CA MET A 693 41.53 5.57 -16.03
C MET A 693 40.59 6.12 -14.95
N ALA A 694 39.29 5.90 -15.07
CA ALA A 694 38.29 6.40 -14.13
C ALA A 694 37.71 5.23 -13.32
N THR A 695 37.89 5.24 -11.99
CA THR A 695 37.56 4.09 -11.14
C THR A 695 36.18 4.16 -10.51
N ALA A 696 35.58 5.33 -10.29
CA ALA A 696 34.29 5.41 -9.61
C ALA A 696 33.14 4.77 -10.42
N ARG A 697 32.43 3.81 -9.82
CA ARG A 697 31.25 3.14 -10.40
C ARG A 697 30.06 3.22 -9.47
N VAL A 698 28.86 3.14 -10.03
CA VAL A 698 27.60 3.07 -9.25
C VAL A 698 27.11 1.64 -9.18
N TRP A 699 26.83 1.18 -7.95
CA TRP A 699 26.06 -0.03 -7.69
C TRP A 699 24.87 0.32 -6.81
N ASP A 700 23.67 0.22 -7.40
CA ASP A 700 22.43 0.67 -6.76
C ASP A 700 21.61 -0.46 -6.13
N SER A 701 22.08 -1.70 -6.15
CA SER A 701 21.42 -2.81 -5.44
C SER A 701 22.03 -2.96 -4.04
N LEU A 702 21.30 -2.46 -3.02
CA LEU A 702 21.81 -2.38 -1.65
C LEU A 702 21.40 -3.62 -0.82
N PRO A 703 22.17 -3.96 0.22
CA PRO A 703 21.80 -4.99 1.19
C PRO A 703 20.47 -4.68 1.87
N ARG A 704 19.64 -5.70 2.04
CA ARG A 704 18.31 -5.59 2.66
C ARG A 704 17.97 -6.84 3.46
N CYS A 705 17.10 -6.67 4.45
CA CYS A 705 16.50 -7.76 5.20
C CYS A 705 14.99 -7.55 5.14
N CYS A 706 14.32 -8.26 4.23
CA CYS A 706 12.88 -8.15 4.04
C CYS A 706 12.31 -9.45 3.45
N VAL A 707 11.00 -9.64 3.62
CA VAL A 707 10.28 -10.85 3.25
C VAL A 707 10.26 -11.07 1.72
N ALA A 708 10.18 -9.99 0.94
CA ALA A 708 10.15 -10.05 -0.52
C ALA A 708 11.54 -10.17 -1.17
N ALA A 709 12.63 -10.17 -0.40
CA ALA A 709 13.97 -10.32 -0.96
C ALA A 709 14.19 -11.74 -1.52
N PRO A 710 15.02 -11.92 -2.57
CA PRO A 710 15.31 -13.23 -3.16
C PRO A 710 16.29 -14.06 -2.31
N HIS A 711 15.98 -14.27 -1.03
CA HIS A 711 16.78 -15.03 -0.07
C HIS A 711 16.62 -16.56 -0.22
N GLY A 712 15.68 -17.03 -1.06
CA GLY A 712 15.48 -18.46 -1.35
C GLY A 712 14.89 -19.29 -0.21
N ARG A 713 14.27 -18.65 0.80
CA ARG A 713 13.64 -19.38 1.92
C ARG A 713 12.23 -19.78 1.51
N PRO A 714 11.81 -21.03 1.75
CA PRO A 714 10.45 -21.46 1.45
C PRO A 714 9.47 -20.87 2.47
N TRP A 715 8.23 -20.67 2.03
CA TRP A 715 7.10 -20.34 2.90
C TRP A 715 6.64 -21.59 3.68
N PRO A 716 6.07 -21.44 4.89
CA PRO A 716 5.90 -20.20 5.65
C PRO A 716 7.15 -19.80 6.45
N LEU A 717 7.31 -18.48 6.69
CA LEU A 717 8.34 -17.93 7.57
C LEU A 717 7.77 -17.66 8.98
N TYR A 718 8.61 -17.73 9.99
CA TYR A 718 8.23 -17.48 11.37
C TYR A 718 9.16 -16.44 12.00
N PHE A 719 8.57 -15.38 12.52
CA PHE A 719 9.27 -14.23 13.08
C PHE A 719 8.87 -13.98 14.52
N GLU A 720 9.66 -13.15 15.19
CA GLU A 720 9.40 -12.65 16.53
C GLU A 720 9.45 -11.12 16.52
N TYR A 721 8.52 -10.45 17.20
CA TYR A 721 8.52 -8.99 17.26
C TYR A 721 9.82 -8.45 17.87
N GLY A 722 10.38 -7.42 17.24
CA GLY A 722 11.61 -6.76 17.68
C GLY A 722 12.90 -7.55 17.39
N VAL A 723 12.83 -8.67 16.67
CA VAL A 723 13.99 -9.50 16.31
C VAL A 723 14.17 -9.52 14.79
N GLU A 724 15.24 -8.90 14.29
CA GLU A 724 15.57 -8.93 12.86
C GLU A 724 16.02 -10.34 12.44
N PRO A 725 15.40 -10.97 11.43
CA PRO A 725 15.72 -12.32 11.00
C PRO A 725 16.92 -12.30 10.05
N GLU A 726 18.12 -12.53 10.59
CA GLU A 726 19.36 -12.62 9.79
C GLU A 726 19.25 -13.61 8.62
N SER A 727 18.39 -14.62 8.73
CA SER A 727 18.12 -15.63 7.71
C SER A 727 17.49 -15.10 6.41
N LEU A 728 16.93 -13.88 6.42
CA LEU A 728 16.37 -13.20 5.25
C LEU A 728 17.31 -12.13 4.67
N ARG A 729 18.47 -11.91 5.30
CA ARG A 729 19.43 -10.91 4.83
C ARG A 729 19.90 -11.28 3.44
N TYR A 730 19.71 -10.36 2.50
CA TYR A 730 20.13 -10.50 1.11
C TYR A 730 21.11 -9.38 0.75
N VAL A 731 22.28 -9.78 0.26
CA VAL A 731 23.36 -8.88 -0.18
C VAL A 731 23.57 -9.12 -1.68
N PRO A 732 23.08 -8.22 -2.54
CA PRO A 732 23.29 -8.34 -3.98
C PRO A 732 24.78 -8.17 -4.32
N GLU A 733 25.35 -9.13 -5.05
CA GLU A 733 26.74 -9.05 -5.50
C GLU A 733 26.88 -8.12 -6.72
N PRO A 734 27.79 -7.13 -6.69
CA PRO A 734 28.04 -6.27 -7.84
C PRO A 734 28.77 -7.04 -8.96
N PRO A 735 28.38 -6.88 -10.24
CA PRO A 735 29.11 -7.45 -11.36
C PRO A 735 30.50 -6.82 -11.48
N ALA A 736 31.43 -7.52 -12.14
CA ALA A 736 32.84 -7.10 -12.23
C ALA A 736 33.03 -5.65 -12.73
N TYR A 737 32.24 -5.22 -13.72
CA TYR A 737 32.30 -3.86 -14.27
C TYR A 737 31.79 -2.76 -13.31
N ALA A 738 31.05 -3.13 -12.27
CA ALA A 738 30.52 -2.22 -11.26
C ALA A 738 31.37 -2.19 -9.98
N GLN A 739 32.32 -3.13 -9.84
CA GLN A 739 33.27 -3.16 -8.72
C GLN A 739 34.32 -2.06 -8.90
N SER A 740 34.60 -1.33 -7.81
CA SER A 740 35.64 -0.30 -7.76
C SER A 740 36.14 -0.04 -6.33
N ASP A 741 37.36 0.45 -6.17
CA ASP A 741 37.90 0.86 -4.85
C ASP A 741 37.11 2.01 -4.19
N ILE A 742 36.30 2.72 -4.98
CA ILE A 742 35.44 3.84 -4.58
C ILE A 742 33.95 3.45 -4.67
N THR A 743 33.65 2.15 -4.67
CA THR A 743 32.25 1.70 -4.68
C THR A 743 31.55 2.28 -3.45
N PRO A 744 30.39 2.95 -3.62
CA PRO A 744 29.64 3.52 -2.50
C PRO A 744 29.54 2.54 -1.33
N SER A 745 30.08 2.92 -0.18
CA SER A 745 29.94 2.12 1.04
C SER A 745 28.48 2.15 1.51
N LEU A 746 28.12 1.24 2.42
CA LEU A 746 26.82 1.25 3.11
C LEU A 746 26.55 2.56 3.87
N ASP A 747 27.58 3.40 4.03
CA ASP A 747 27.51 4.69 4.68
C ASP A 747 27.25 5.84 3.69
N MET A 748 26.86 5.55 2.44
CA MET A 748 26.48 6.56 1.46
C MET A 748 24.96 6.79 1.40
N ASP A 749 24.56 8.05 1.33
CA ASP A 749 23.20 8.49 1.07
C ASP A 749 22.81 8.09 -0.37
N SER A 750 21.88 7.16 -0.48
CA SER A 750 21.39 6.58 -1.73
C SER A 750 20.59 7.56 -2.59
N ILE A 751 20.20 8.72 -2.06
CA ILE A 751 19.48 9.78 -2.78
C ILE A 751 20.45 10.93 -3.11
N ARG A 752 21.10 11.49 -2.10
CA ARG A 752 21.95 12.69 -2.22
C ARG A 752 23.38 12.40 -2.67
N TYR A 753 23.76 11.14 -2.78
CA TYR A 753 25.08 10.70 -3.26
C TYR A 753 26.23 11.34 -2.47
N MET A 754 26.14 11.23 -1.14
CA MET A 754 27.13 11.76 -0.19
C MET A 754 27.25 10.84 1.03
N TYR A 755 28.40 10.80 1.68
CA TYR A 755 28.55 10.02 2.91
C TYR A 755 27.63 10.53 4.03
N LEU A 756 26.95 9.61 4.72
CA LEU A 756 26.05 9.84 5.84
C LEU A 756 26.79 10.27 7.12
N GLY A 757 28.13 10.20 7.11
CA GLY A 757 29.00 10.55 8.24
C GLY A 757 29.16 9.38 9.21
N GLY A 758 30.41 8.96 9.44
CA GLY A 758 30.77 7.77 10.22
C GLY A 758 31.99 7.98 11.13
N GLY A 759 32.22 9.21 11.60
CA GLY A 759 33.04 9.42 12.79
C GLY A 759 32.30 8.88 14.02
N ARG A 760 32.98 8.66 15.15
CA ARG A 760 32.43 8.20 16.45
C ARG A 760 31.35 9.10 17.08
N ARG A 761 30.47 9.71 16.29
CA ARG A 761 29.41 10.65 16.68
C ARG A 761 28.06 10.04 16.34
N ALA A 762 27.06 10.38 17.14
CA ALA A 762 25.67 10.04 16.90
C ALA A 762 25.24 10.52 15.50
N ALA A 763 24.86 9.60 14.63
CA ALA A 763 24.30 9.84 13.32
C ALA A 763 22.90 9.23 13.27
N ARG A 764 21.93 10.02 12.81
CA ARG A 764 20.58 9.56 12.49
C ARG A 764 20.43 9.56 10.97
N TRP A 765 19.74 8.57 10.42
CA TRP A 765 19.42 8.49 8.99
C TRP A 765 18.08 7.79 8.78
N ARG A 766 17.47 8.02 7.63
CA ARG A 766 16.33 7.27 7.12
C ARG A 766 16.82 5.98 6.49
N GLN A 767 16.13 4.89 6.73
CA GLN A 767 16.40 3.58 6.12
C GLN A 767 15.11 3.01 5.52
N CYS A 768 15.23 2.33 4.39
CA CYS A 768 14.13 1.66 3.72
C CYS A 768 14.28 0.14 3.85
N GLY A 769 13.32 -0.54 4.48
CA GLY A 769 13.33 -2.01 4.62
C GLY A 769 13.32 -2.75 3.28
N ARG A 770 12.54 -2.25 2.31
CA ARG A 770 12.32 -2.92 1.01
C ARG A 770 13.54 -2.97 0.09
N CYS A 771 14.38 -1.93 0.08
CA CYS A 771 15.54 -1.88 -0.83
C CYS A 771 16.87 -1.56 -0.15
N GLY A 772 16.91 -1.42 1.18
CA GLY A 772 18.15 -1.11 1.92
C GLY A 772 18.66 0.32 1.77
N ALA A 773 17.99 1.16 0.99
CA ALA A 773 18.34 2.55 0.79
C ALA A 773 18.45 3.29 2.13
N ARG A 774 19.49 4.12 2.24
CA ARG A 774 19.70 5.04 3.34
C ARG A 774 19.71 6.46 2.83
N ALA A 775 19.17 7.40 3.60
CA ALA A 775 19.17 8.82 3.27
C ALA A 775 19.30 9.65 4.54
N LEU A 776 19.90 10.83 4.46
CA LEU A 776 19.97 11.74 5.59
C LEU A 776 18.55 12.11 6.09
N PRO A 777 18.36 12.36 7.40
CA PRO A 777 17.08 12.80 7.93
C PRO A 777 16.66 14.10 7.25
N ALA A 778 15.38 14.22 6.89
CA ALA A 778 14.82 15.39 6.24
C ALA A 778 14.94 16.70 7.06
N ALA A 779 15.40 16.64 8.32
CA ALA A 779 15.51 17.76 9.25
C ALA A 779 16.52 18.87 8.86
N ARG A 780 17.27 18.71 7.76
CA ARG A 780 18.05 19.82 7.19
C ARG A 780 17.53 20.14 5.80
N PRO A 781 16.62 21.11 5.65
CA PRO A 781 16.33 21.65 4.33
C PRO A 781 17.65 22.17 3.75
N SER A 782 18.06 21.62 2.62
CA SER A 782 19.04 22.27 1.77
C SER A 782 18.51 23.67 1.47
N ARG A 783 19.33 24.71 1.66
CA ARG A 783 18.88 26.10 1.50
C ARG A 783 18.39 26.37 0.07
N HIS A 784 18.93 25.65 -0.92
CA HIS A 784 18.65 25.90 -2.34
C HIS A 784 17.35 25.24 -2.85
N PRO A 785 16.45 25.98 -3.54
CA PRO A 785 15.19 25.46 -4.08
C PRO A 785 15.35 24.24 -5.00
N LEU A 786 16.38 24.22 -5.87
CA LEU A 786 16.61 23.09 -6.78
C LEU A 786 16.90 21.76 -6.06
N GLN A 787 17.71 21.81 -5.00
CA GLN A 787 17.97 20.61 -4.20
C GLN A 787 16.72 20.18 -3.44
N ARG A 788 15.89 21.12 -2.95
CA ARG A 788 14.59 20.81 -2.35
C ARG A 788 13.64 20.13 -3.35
N ALA A 789 13.61 20.58 -4.60
CA ALA A 789 12.80 19.96 -5.65
C ALA A 789 13.28 18.54 -6.00
N TYR A 790 14.60 18.31 -6.03
CA TYR A 790 15.17 16.97 -6.19
C TYR A 790 14.82 16.06 -5.01
N ASP A 791 15.14 16.50 -3.78
CA ASP A 791 14.90 15.74 -2.55
C ASP A 791 13.41 15.44 -2.35
N GLY A 792 12.54 16.42 -2.64
CA GLY A 792 11.08 16.32 -2.44
C GLY A 792 10.42 15.12 -3.12
N ARG A 793 11.03 14.59 -4.19
CA ARG A 793 10.58 13.36 -4.88
C ARG A 793 10.70 12.10 -4.02
N PHE A 794 11.59 12.11 -3.03
CA PHE A 794 11.95 10.95 -2.20
C PHE A 794 11.73 11.18 -0.70
N VAL A 795 11.20 12.36 -0.29
CA VAL A 795 10.93 12.64 1.13
C VAL A 795 9.81 11.75 1.66
N ALA A 796 8.71 11.60 0.91
CA ALA A 796 7.54 10.86 1.36
C ALA A 796 7.70 9.34 1.30
N ALA A 797 8.52 8.84 0.39
CA ALA A 797 8.80 7.42 0.21
C ALA A 797 10.17 7.23 -0.42
N CYS A 798 10.78 6.07 -0.20
CA CYS A 798 12.04 5.70 -0.82
C CYS A 798 11.93 5.65 -2.35
N ARG A 799 13.07 5.67 -3.05
CA ARG A 799 13.15 5.49 -4.51
C ARG A 799 12.42 4.24 -5.01
N CYS A 800 12.40 3.16 -4.22
CA CYS A 800 11.66 1.94 -4.53
C CYS A 800 10.16 1.98 -4.16
N GLY A 801 9.67 3.07 -3.57
CA GLY A 801 8.31 3.21 -3.03
C GLY A 801 8.12 2.73 -1.58
N GLY A 802 9.11 2.02 -1.02
CA GLY A 802 9.08 1.56 0.38
C GLY A 802 9.12 2.71 1.39
N LYS A 803 8.73 2.41 2.64
CA LYS A 803 8.64 3.41 3.71
C LYS A 803 10.00 3.73 4.32
N TRP A 804 10.10 4.92 4.89
CA TRP A 804 11.28 5.36 5.63
C TRP A 804 11.09 5.08 7.12
N THR A 805 12.07 4.45 7.75
CA THR A 805 12.23 4.39 9.21
C THR A 805 13.43 5.24 9.62
N LEU A 806 13.33 5.97 10.73
CA LEU A 806 14.46 6.71 11.28
C LEU A 806 15.30 5.78 12.17
N VAL A 807 16.57 5.65 11.83
CA VAL A 807 17.54 4.79 12.52
C VAL A 807 18.64 5.66 13.14
N SER A 808 19.21 5.19 14.24
CA SER A 808 20.30 5.81 15.00
C SER A 808 21.43 4.80 15.18
N ASN A 809 22.68 5.24 15.15
CA ASN A 809 23.84 4.43 15.56
C ASN A 809 24.14 4.49 17.07
N VAL A 810 23.28 5.17 17.84
CA VAL A 810 23.29 5.28 19.31
C VAL A 810 22.05 4.64 19.86
#